data_AF-A0A2V6JCK7-F1
#
_entry.id   AF-A0A2V6JCK7-F1
#
_cell.length_a   1.000
_cell.length_b   1.000
_cell.length_c   1.000
_cell.angle_alpha   90.00
_cell.angle_beta   90.00
_cell.angle_gamma   90.00
#
_symmetry.space_group_name_H-M   'P 1'
#
loop_
_entity.id
_entity.type
_entity.pdbx_description
1 polymer ?
#
loop_
_entity_poly.entity_id
_entity_poly.type
_entity_poly.pdbx_seq_one_letter_code
_entity_poly.pdbx_strand_id
1 'polypeptide(L)'
;MRFWRKNGHRVLVVGIFQSLGAGRAVLQNLHRARFRRAAAIHASAKGRQRVEEHGISVIAGSTAASVLGLALGAFIFWQRGMLADYRPVGLVLPFAAFALAGAITGWILIQLLREHVDSESFARFTNTILPNETVVLAEVGASESSRVLAILRGVEAEAPVTFGFYPPPPFSIESTARPLSHELSSSQRLVEKAASLAHAIAVSRTAKPRGPSFLHRLLEIENALEWTNMSLTMSAEAHHAFTLSAEWLLDNAYLIREQVADLRKSLPQKYYGKLPLIASGPGAGLPRVYQVAAEMVTETDGALEPEIIRRFLSAFQAITPLDIGELWALPLMLRLQLLECLRTLAIQVDQQQRESEEADFWANRLIAAARHSSPRLLKIMEELVERYPEPTPHFASELVAHLYDDEGALPVVSGWLERSLRSPLLEVMQQEHRHQAVQQTALTNAINSCRRLAQIQWRELFQSTSWADSELAADPAGVYARMDFETRDRCRSAVEEIARWSNCSEQKTIDHALALAKAAQDEVARHVGYYLIDAGRPVLEQATGARVSLAERSRRWIRAHATSAYFGSLLLLMAALVAAPLLFVAGLVPWVTLGLLGLLLLLPASELAVLVANYFVTSLLPPQVLPKMSFEKEGIPDDCRTLVVVPMLLTTPSAIQNQLGRLEIHYLGNTDPNLRFSLLSDFSDAPRQSMPEDAEYIDIVARGIEELNRRHGAGHFFLFHRDRKWSESEQRWIGWERKRGKLEQLNQFLIGEPTPELEGFLHAGDRAQLEGIRFVITLDADTQLLRDTARRMIETLAHPLNQARLSSDGRHVVRGYTVIQPSVSASLPSARATWFSRIFADPRGIDPYTHAVSDVYQ
;
A
#
# COMPACT_ATOMS: atom_id res chain seq x y z
N MET A 1 24.78 -27.51 28.72
CA MET A 1 24.41 -26.14 28.34
C MET A 1 24.94 -25.83 26.95
N ARG A 2 24.15 -26.11 25.90
CA ARG A 2 24.42 -25.63 24.54
C ARG A 2 23.88 -24.20 24.47
N PHE A 3 24.75 -23.22 24.73
CA PHE A 3 24.42 -21.83 24.45
C PHE A 3 24.11 -21.71 22.96
N TRP A 4 22.97 -21.07 22.66
CA TRP A 4 22.50 -20.77 21.32
C TRP A 4 23.63 -20.14 20.49
N ARG A 5 24.27 -20.92 19.62
CA ARG A 5 25.05 -20.36 18.50
C ARG A 5 24.01 -19.68 17.61
N LYS A 6 23.91 -18.34 17.70
CA LYS A 6 23.43 -17.54 16.57
C LYS A 6 24.40 -17.81 15.43
N ASN A 7 24.11 -18.81 14.61
CA ASN A 7 24.74 -18.97 13.30
C ASN A 7 24.26 -17.81 12.44
N GLY A 8 24.85 -16.62 12.65
CA GLY A 8 24.77 -15.55 11.67
C GLY A 8 25.27 -16.09 10.34
N HIS A 9 24.65 -15.65 9.26
CA HIS A 9 25.02 -15.96 7.88
C HIS A 9 26.47 -15.54 7.65
N ARG A 10 27.39 -16.50 7.79
CA ARG A 10 28.82 -16.30 7.58
C ARG A 10 29.15 -16.70 6.16
N VAL A 11 29.94 -15.87 5.51
CA VAL A 11 30.46 -16.08 4.16
C VAL A 11 31.92 -16.49 4.29
N LEU A 12 32.33 -17.47 3.49
CA LEU A 12 33.73 -17.89 3.40
C LEU A 12 34.37 -17.17 2.21
N VAL A 13 35.28 -16.25 2.49
CA VAL A 13 36.06 -15.54 1.46
C VAL A 13 37.44 -16.18 1.36
N VAL A 14 37.88 -16.43 0.13
CA VAL A 14 39.13 -17.13 -0.17
C VAL A 14 39.97 -16.28 -1.11
N GLY A 15 41.27 -16.16 -0.83
CA GLY A 15 42.25 -15.57 -1.74
C GLY A 15 43.41 -16.52 -2.00
N ILE A 16 43.80 -16.70 -3.26
CA ILE A 16 44.95 -17.52 -3.65
C ILE A 16 46.12 -16.62 -4.05
N PHE A 17 47.28 -16.88 -3.44
CA PHE A 17 48.51 -16.12 -3.61
C PHE A 17 49.64 -17.04 -4.08
N GLN A 18 50.51 -16.55 -4.96
CA GLN A 18 51.67 -17.31 -5.43
C GLN A 18 52.88 -17.24 -4.48
N SER A 19 52.81 -16.41 -3.44
CA SER A 19 53.90 -16.22 -2.49
C SER A 19 53.47 -16.44 -1.04
N LEU A 20 54.32 -17.14 -0.27
CA LEU A 20 54.15 -17.30 1.17
C LEU A 20 54.19 -15.93 1.90
N GLY A 21 54.98 -15.00 1.38
CA GLY A 21 55.12 -13.65 1.93
C GLY A 21 53.82 -12.84 1.86
N ALA A 22 53.16 -12.83 0.70
CA ALA A 22 51.90 -12.12 0.52
C ALA A 22 50.78 -12.74 1.36
N GLY A 23 50.63 -14.08 1.34
CA GLY A 23 49.62 -14.77 2.14
C GLY A 23 49.75 -14.47 3.64
N ARG A 24 50.97 -14.39 4.17
CA ARG A 24 51.22 -13.97 5.56
C ARG A 24 50.89 -12.50 5.82
N ALA A 25 51.25 -11.61 4.91
CA ALA A 25 50.95 -10.18 5.04
C ALA A 25 49.43 -9.92 5.05
N VAL A 26 48.70 -10.61 4.19
CA VAL A 26 47.22 -10.60 4.14
C VAL A 26 46.63 -11.12 5.45
N LEU A 27 47.10 -12.27 5.94
CA LEU A 27 46.63 -12.83 7.21
C LEU A 27 46.89 -11.87 8.39
N GLN A 28 48.03 -11.17 8.40
CA GLN A 28 48.32 -10.14 9.41
C GLN A 28 47.39 -8.92 9.29
N ASN A 29 47.09 -8.47 8.07
CA ASN A 29 46.19 -7.35 7.81
C ASN A 29 44.74 -7.68 8.21
N LEU A 30 44.26 -8.90 7.95
CA LEU A 30 42.95 -9.38 8.42
C LEU A 30 42.86 -9.34 9.94
N HIS A 31 43.89 -9.81 10.65
CA HIS A 31 43.92 -9.74 12.11
C HIS A 31 44.00 -8.30 12.64
N ARG A 32 44.76 -7.40 11.99
CA ARG A 32 44.80 -5.97 12.34
C ARG A 32 43.42 -5.31 12.16
N ALA A 33 42.68 -5.73 11.15
CA ALA A 33 41.30 -5.29 10.91
C ALA A 33 40.26 -5.94 11.87
N ARG A 34 40.71 -6.77 12.82
CA ARG A 34 39.92 -7.52 13.82
C ARG A 34 39.13 -8.71 13.28
N PHE A 35 39.45 -9.20 12.08
CA PHE A 35 38.93 -10.48 11.58
C PHE A 35 39.73 -11.62 12.22
N ARG A 36 39.11 -12.33 13.17
CA ARG A 36 39.77 -13.39 13.96
C ARG A 36 39.57 -14.80 13.40
N ARG A 37 38.60 -15.00 12.51
CA ARG A 37 38.36 -16.27 11.80
C ARG A 37 39.03 -16.24 10.45
N ALA A 38 40.36 -16.23 10.45
CA ALA A 38 41.15 -16.26 9.24
C ALA A 38 42.31 -17.24 9.39
N ALA A 39 42.64 -17.94 8.31
CA ALA A 39 43.71 -18.91 8.26
C ALA A 39 44.42 -18.88 6.91
N ALA A 40 45.69 -19.26 6.89
CA ALA A 40 46.45 -19.43 5.65
C ALA A 40 46.94 -20.88 5.53
N ILE A 41 46.73 -21.50 4.37
CA ILE A 41 47.26 -22.82 4.02
C ILE A 41 48.35 -22.61 2.99
N HIS A 42 49.58 -23.00 3.28
CA HIS A 42 50.69 -22.95 2.33
C HIS A 42 51.10 -24.35 1.90
N ALA A 43 51.26 -24.55 0.59
CA ALA A 43 51.79 -25.79 0.03
C ALA A 43 53.23 -25.60 -0.46
N SER A 44 54.17 -26.32 0.17
CA SER A 44 55.57 -26.36 -0.25
C SER A 44 55.73 -27.00 -1.64
N ALA A 45 56.81 -26.68 -2.36
CA ALA A 45 57.24 -27.36 -3.59
C ALA A 45 57.27 -28.90 -3.50
N LYS A 46 57.46 -29.48 -2.30
CA LYS A 46 57.42 -30.94 -2.05
C LYS A 46 56.02 -31.48 -1.70
N GLY A 47 54.97 -30.66 -1.81
CA GLY A 47 53.59 -31.01 -1.50
C GLY A 47 53.23 -31.06 -0.01
N ARG A 48 54.17 -30.75 0.90
CA ARG A 48 53.89 -30.63 2.34
C ARG A 48 53.10 -29.36 2.63
N GLN A 49 51.97 -29.52 3.29
CA GLN A 49 51.08 -28.41 3.67
C GLN A 49 51.40 -27.93 5.08
N ARG A 50 51.36 -26.61 5.26
CA ARG A 50 51.51 -25.96 6.55
C ARG A 50 50.34 -25.00 6.72
N VAL A 51 49.57 -25.21 7.79
CA VAL A 51 48.49 -24.30 8.18
C VAL A 51 49.05 -23.28 9.16
N GLU A 52 48.87 -22.01 8.87
CA GLU A 52 49.19 -20.89 9.76
C GLU A 52 47.89 -20.23 10.23
N GLU A 53 47.57 -20.45 11.50
CA GLU A 53 46.52 -19.72 12.22
C GLU A 53 47.19 -18.77 13.21
N HIS A 54 46.84 -17.49 13.16
CA HIS A 54 47.35 -16.49 14.10
C HIS A 54 46.44 -16.44 15.35
N GLY A 55 46.53 -17.48 16.17
CA GLY A 55 45.97 -17.47 17.53
C GLY A 55 47.00 -16.98 18.55
N ILE A 56 46.55 -16.36 19.65
CA ILE A 56 47.39 -16.18 20.84
C ILE A 56 47.95 -17.58 21.17
N SER A 57 49.28 -17.69 21.21
CA SER A 57 49.95 -18.94 21.58
C SER A 57 49.34 -19.44 22.90
N VAL A 58 48.77 -20.65 22.87
CA VAL A 58 48.16 -21.27 24.06
C VAL A 58 49.17 -21.28 25.21
N ILE A 59 50.45 -21.46 24.85
CA ILE A 59 51.58 -21.40 25.78
C ILE A 59 51.73 -19.97 26.32
N ALA A 60 51.82 -18.95 25.48
CA ALA A 60 51.99 -17.56 25.93
C ALA A 60 50.82 -17.04 26.79
N GLY A 61 49.58 -17.36 26.40
CA GLY A 61 48.40 -16.94 27.14
C GLY A 61 48.18 -17.71 28.45
N SER A 62 48.47 -19.03 28.47
CA SER A 62 48.50 -19.80 29.72
C SER A 62 49.60 -19.31 30.66
N THR A 63 50.78 -18.95 30.15
CA THR A 63 51.86 -18.38 30.97
C THR A 63 51.50 -17.02 31.56
N ALA A 64 50.86 -16.13 30.78
CA ALA A 64 50.41 -14.83 31.27
C ALA A 64 49.34 -14.96 32.37
N ALA A 65 48.39 -15.89 32.18
CA ALA A 65 47.35 -16.19 33.16
C ALA A 65 47.92 -16.85 34.43
N SER A 66 48.95 -17.71 34.32
CA SER A 66 49.68 -18.25 35.48
C SER A 66 50.38 -17.17 36.28
N VAL A 67 51.01 -16.19 35.61
CA VAL A 67 51.67 -15.04 36.28
C VAL A 67 50.64 -14.17 37.01
N LEU A 68 49.49 -13.91 36.38
CA LEU A 68 48.36 -13.22 37.01
C LEU A 68 47.79 -14.01 38.20
N GLY A 69 47.67 -15.34 38.08
CA GLY A 69 47.25 -16.22 39.17
C GLY A 69 48.21 -16.17 40.36
N LEU A 70 49.52 -16.19 40.10
CA LEU A 70 50.55 -16.00 41.13
C LEU A 70 50.49 -14.63 41.80
N ALA A 71 50.30 -13.56 41.03
CA ALA A 71 50.16 -12.20 41.55
C ALA A 71 48.90 -12.05 42.42
N LEU A 72 47.79 -12.65 41.99
CA LEU A 72 46.54 -12.66 42.75
C LEU A 72 46.69 -13.46 44.06
N GLY A 73 47.36 -14.62 44.00
CA GLY A 73 47.72 -15.39 45.18
C GLY A 73 48.59 -14.56 46.15
N ALA A 74 49.61 -13.87 45.65
CA ALA A 74 50.50 -13.05 46.47
C ALA A 74 49.76 -11.90 47.15
N PHE A 75 48.86 -11.25 46.41
CA PHE A 75 48.02 -10.17 46.93
C PHE A 75 47.06 -10.65 48.02
N ILE A 76 46.40 -11.80 47.82
CA ILE A 76 45.48 -12.39 48.81
C ILE A 76 46.23 -12.79 50.09
N PHE A 77 47.41 -13.41 49.96
CA PHE A 77 48.24 -13.79 51.10
C PHE A 77 48.79 -12.57 51.85
N TRP A 78 49.13 -11.49 51.14
CA TRP A 78 49.54 -10.21 51.73
C TRP A 78 48.40 -9.54 52.50
N GLN A 79 47.21 -9.44 51.90
CA GLN A 79 46.04 -8.81 52.52
C GLN A 79 45.61 -9.53 53.81
N ARG A 80 45.82 -10.86 53.89
CA ARG A 80 45.50 -11.67 55.08
C ARG A 80 46.63 -11.78 56.10
N GLY A 81 47.76 -11.09 55.90
CA GLY A 81 48.90 -11.11 56.83
C GLY A 81 49.68 -12.42 56.88
N MET A 82 49.35 -13.40 56.03
CA MET A 82 49.86 -14.77 56.09
C MET A 82 51.31 -14.92 55.58
N LEU A 83 51.88 -13.89 54.97
CA LEU A 83 53.26 -13.90 54.48
C LEU A 83 54.31 -13.88 55.61
N ALA A 84 53.94 -13.44 56.83
CA ALA A 84 54.84 -13.34 57.97
C ALA A 84 54.88 -14.62 58.84
N ASP A 85 53.79 -15.39 58.86
CA ASP A 85 53.60 -16.50 59.81
C ASP A 85 54.02 -17.88 59.28
N TYR A 86 54.24 -18.03 57.97
CA TYR A 86 54.57 -19.32 57.34
C TYR A 86 56.05 -19.44 56.96
N ARG A 87 56.66 -20.59 57.28
CA ARG A 87 57.99 -20.95 56.73
C ARG A 87 57.92 -20.98 55.20
N PRO A 88 58.99 -20.57 54.48
CA PRO A 88 58.97 -20.40 53.02
C PRO A 88 58.53 -21.67 52.26
N VAL A 89 58.77 -22.86 52.82
CA VAL A 89 58.34 -24.15 52.25
C VAL A 89 56.82 -24.32 52.25
N GLY A 90 56.11 -23.78 53.24
CA GLY A 90 54.64 -23.87 53.36
C GLY A 90 53.88 -23.01 52.36
N LEU A 91 54.52 -21.98 51.81
CA LEU A 91 53.93 -21.08 50.81
C LEU A 91 54.03 -21.63 49.38
N VAL A 92 54.96 -22.55 49.10
CA VAL A 92 55.18 -23.09 47.74
C VAL A 92 53.93 -23.79 47.19
N LEU A 93 53.26 -24.59 48.02
CA LEU A 93 52.09 -25.37 47.61
C LEU A 93 50.87 -24.51 47.21
N PRO A 94 50.45 -23.49 47.99
CA PRO A 94 49.36 -22.60 47.58
C PRO A 94 49.73 -21.74 46.37
N PHE A 95 50.97 -21.24 46.26
CA PHE A 95 51.40 -20.50 45.07
C PHE A 95 51.39 -21.37 43.81
N ALA A 96 51.83 -22.63 43.90
CA ALA A 96 51.73 -23.58 42.80
C ALA A 96 50.27 -23.85 42.41
N ALA A 97 49.35 -23.95 43.38
CA ALA A 97 47.92 -24.11 43.11
C ALA A 97 47.30 -22.90 42.39
N PHE A 98 47.67 -21.67 42.79
CA PHE A 98 47.24 -20.44 42.12
C PHE A 98 47.82 -20.31 40.70
N ALA A 99 49.09 -20.69 40.49
CA ALA A 99 49.69 -20.74 39.16
C ALA A 99 48.97 -21.75 38.25
N LEU A 100 48.67 -22.95 38.77
CA LEU A 100 47.97 -24.00 38.02
C LEU A 100 46.54 -23.59 37.69
N ALA A 101 45.82 -22.98 38.64
CA ALA A 101 44.48 -22.45 38.41
C ALA A 101 44.50 -21.33 37.35
N GLY A 102 45.50 -20.44 37.39
CA GLY A 102 45.75 -19.44 36.34
C GLY A 102 46.01 -20.06 34.97
N ALA A 103 46.85 -21.10 34.90
CA ALA A 103 47.15 -21.82 33.65
C ALA A 103 45.88 -22.45 33.05
N ILE A 104 45.09 -23.15 33.86
CA ILE A 104 43.89 -23.87 33.43
C ILE A 104 42.80 -22.88 33.00
N THR A 105 42.57 -21.81 33.78
CA THR A 105 41.58 -20.79 33.42
C THR A 105 41.99 -20.03 32.15
N GLY A 106 43.28 -19.69 32.00
CA GLY A 106 43.82 -19.14 30.76
C GLY A 106 43.66 -20.07 29.56
N TRP A 107 43.92 -21.37 29.75
CA TRP A 107 43.72 -22.38 28.71
C TRP A 107 42.25 -22.50 28.27
N ILE A 108 41.33 -22.58 29.23
CA ILE A 108 39.88 -22.64 28.96
C ILE A 108 39.38 -21.36 28.28
N LEU A 109 39.81 -20.19 28.75
CA LEU A 109 39.40 -18.90 28.19
C LEU A 109 39.91 -18.72 26.75
N ILE A 110 41.14 -19.13 26.47
CA ILE A 110 41.72 -19.11 25.10
C ILE A 110 40.99 -20.10 24.20
N GLN A 111 40.60 -21.28 24.70
CA GLN A 111 39.80 -22.24 23.92
C GLN A 111 38.38 -21.76 23.65
N LEU A 112 37.75 -21.03 24.58
CA LEU A 112 36.42 -20.43 24.39
C LEU A 112 36.45 -19.22 23.44
N LEU A 113 37.56 -18.47 23.42
CA LEU A 113 37.76 -17.30 22.54
C LEU A 113 38.39 -17.66 21.19
N ARG A 114 38.86 -18.90 21.01
CA ARG A 114 39.39 -19.42 19.76
C ARG A 114 38.26 -19.62 18.76
N GLU A 115 38.05 -18.59 17.95
CA GLU A 115 37.20 -18.69 16.78
C GLU A 115 38.00 -19.31 15.62
N HIS A 116 37.91 -20.63 15.44
CA HIS A 116 38.48 -21.28 14.25
C HIS A 116 37.53 -21.11 13.06
N VAL A 117 38.12 -21.08 11.87
CA VAL A 117 37.40 -21.38 10.62
C VAL A 117 36.93 -22.84 10.70
N ASP A 118 35.73 -23.13 10.20
CA ASP A 118 35.15 -24.45 10.31
C ASP A 118 36.02 -25.53 9.66
N SER A 119 36.12 -26.70 10.30
CA SER A 119 37.00 -27.78 9.83
C SER A 119 36.58 -28.33 8.46
N GLU A 120 35.30 -28.24 8.11
CA GLU A 120 34.78 -28.65 6.80
C GLU A 120 35.25 -27.66 5.71
N SER A 121 35.24 -26.36 6.01
CA SER A 121 35.80 -25.32 5.15
C SER A 121 37.29 -25.53 4.85
N PHE A 122 38.07 -26.01 5.83
CA PHE A 122 39.49 -26.34 5.63
C PHE A 122 39.70 -27.57 4.74
N ALA A 123 38.93 -28.64 4.95
CA ALA A 123 39.04 -29.87 4.18
C ALA A 123 38.87 -29.59 2.68
N ARG A 124 37.92 -28.71 2.34
CA ARG A 124 37.60 -28.28 0.97
C ARG A 124 38.79 -27.73 0.16
N PHE A 125 39.74 -27.02 0.79
CA PHE A 125 40.88 -26.41 0.06
C PHE A 125 42.19 -27.18 0.20
N THR A 126 42.21 -28.19 1.08
CA THR A 126 43.42 -28.96 1.36
C THR A 126 43.82 -29.81 0.16
N ASN A 127 42.86 -30.27 -0.64
CA ASN A 127 43.12 -31.11 -1.80
C ASN A 127 43.27 -30.31 -3.11
N THR A 128 42.75 -29.08 -3.16
CA THR A 128 42.75 -28.20 -4.35
C THR A 128 43.92 -27.22 -4.43
N ILE A 129 44.72 -27.05 -3.37
CA ILE A 129 45.89 -26.17 -3.36
C ILE A 129 47.05 -26.71 -4.24
N LEU A 130 47.70 -25.87 -5.04
CA LEU A 130 48.83 -26.27 -5.89
C LEU A 130 50.20 -26.03 -5.22
N PRO A 131 51.29 -26.67 -5.67
CA PRO A 131 52.63 -26.41 -5.13
C PRO A 131 53.04 -24.94 -5.26
N ASN A 132 53.64 -24.38 -4.21
CA ASN A 132 54.03 -22.97 -4.07
C ASN A 132 52.88 -21.96 -3.96
N GLU A 133 51.63 -22.40 -3.83
CA GLU A 133 50.51 -21.51 -3.53
C GLU A 133 50.28 -21.34 -2.03
N THR A 134 49.68 -20.20 -1.67
CA THR A 134 49.15 -19.91 -0.35
C THR A 134 47.69 -19.51 -0.47
N VAL A 135 46.80 -20.27 0.17
CA VAL A 135 45.36 -19.99 0.22
C VAL A 135 45.04 -19.32 1.55
N VAL A 136 44.48 -18.12 1.53
CA VAL A 136 44.00 -17.41 2.72
C VAL A 136 42.48 -17.52 2.76
N LEU A 137 41.96 -18.02 3.88
CA LEU A 137 40.54 -18.26 4.15
C LEU A 137 40.08 -17.29 5.24
N ALA A 138 38.92 -16.67 5.09
CA ALA A 138 38.30 -15.84 6.12
C ALA A 138 36.78 -16.08 6.21
N GLU A 139 36.29 -16.43 7.40
CA GLU A 139 34.85 -16.52 7.66
C GLU A 139 34.34 -15.24 8.31
N VAL A 140 33.53 -14.47 7.57
CA VAL A 140 33.04 -13.17 8.03
C VAL A 140 31.53 -13.05 7.93
N GLY A 141 30.98 -12.09 8.67
CA GLY A 141 29.59 -11.72 8.47
C GLY A 141 29.38 -11.19 7.06
N ALA A 142 28.20 -11.46 6.51
CA ALA A 142 27.80 -11.09 5.17
C ALA A 142 28.15 -9.61 4.81
N SER A 143 27.85 -8.67 5.71
CA SER A 143 28.13 -7.22 5.55
C SER A 143 29.61 -6.82 5.60
N GLU A 144 30.51 -7.72 6.00
CA GLU A 144 31.95 -7.45 6.13
C GLU A 144 32.78 -8.05 4.98
N SER A 145 32.12 -8.75 4.04
CA SER A 145 32.76 -9.45 2.93
C SER A 145 33.53 -8.53 1.97
N SER A 146 32.96 -7.41 1.52
CA SER A 146 33.66 -6.37 0.73
C SER A 146 34.94 -5.88 1.40
N ARG A 147 34.91 -5.68 2.72
CA ARG A 147 36.07 -5.20 3.48
C ARG A 147 37.18 -6.24 3.52
N VAL A 148 36.84 -7.52 3.63
CA VAL A 148 37.81 -8.62 3.53
C VAL A 148 38.37 -8.72 2.12
N LEU A 149 37.52 -8.66 1.09
CA LEU A 149 37.94 -8.69 -0.31
C LEU A 149 38.93 -7.55 -0.63
N ALA A 150 38.67 -6.33 -0.14
CA ALA A 150 39.59 -5.20 -0.26
C ALA A 150 40.95 -5.47 0.41
N ILE A 151 40.96 -6.14 1.57
CA ILE A 151 42.21 -6.54 2.25
C ILE A 151 42.96 -7.62 1.47
N LEU A 152 42.25 -8.62 0.93
CA LEU A 152 42.85 -9.67 0.11
C LEU A 152 43.52 -9.08 -1.14
N ARG A 153 42.86 -8.12 -1.79
CA ARG A 153 43.32 -7.51 -3.05
C ARG A 153 44.39 -6.42 -2.87
N GLY A 154 44.56 -5.87 -1.68
CA GLY A 154 45.43 -4.72 -1.45
C GLY A 154 46.92 -5.01 -1.19
N VAL A 155 47.37 -6.27 -1.30
CA VAL A 155 48.73 -6.68 -0.87
C VAL A 155 49.71 -6.92 -2.03
N GLU A 156 49.23 -7.34 -3.21
CA GLU A 156 50.07 -7.56 -4.40
C GLU A 156 49.74 -6.53 -5.50
N ALA A 157 50.69 -6.30 -6.41
CA ALA A 157 50.52 -5.36 -7.53
C ALA A 157 49.58 -5.92 -8.63
N GLU A 158 49.55 -7.24 -8.78
CA GLU A 158 48.52 -7.97 -9.51
C GLU A 158 47.49 -8.50 -8.51
N ALA A 159 46.20 -8.30 -8.81
CA ALA A 159 45.15 -8.72 -7.89
C ALA A 159 45.11 -10.26 -7.79
N PRO A 160 45.12 -10.84 -6.57
CA PRO A 160 45.02 -12.28 -6.39
C PRO A 160 43.64 -12.77 -6.84
N VAL A 161 43.57 -14.05 -7.22
CA VAL A 161 42.28 -14.70 -7.50
C VAL A 161 41.53 -14.86 -6.19
N THR A 162 40.33 -14.30 -6.11
CA THR A 162 39.48 -14.32 -4.91
C THR A 162 38.14 -14.97 -5.19
N PHE A 163 37.70 -15.86 -4.30
CA PHE A 163 36.41 -16.55 -4.37
C PHE A 163 35.57 -16.26 -3.13
N GLY A 164 34.25 -16.18 -3.29
CA GLY A 164 33.30 -16.10 -2.19
C GLY A 164 32.41 -17.34 -2.19
N PHE A 165 32.30 -18.02 -1.05
CA PHE A 165 31.40 -19.16 -0.89
C PHE A 165 30.31 -18.84 0.12
N TYR A 166 29.08 -18.96 -0.34
CA TYR A 166 27.89 -18.56 0.39
C TYR A 166 27.14 -19.78 0.93
N PRO A 167 26.62 -19.72 2.17
CA PRO A 167 25.82 -20.80 2.74
C PRO A 167 24.53 -20.99 1.92
N PRO A 168 23.99 -22.22 1.87
CA PRO A 168 22.72 -22.46 1.20
C PRO A 168 21.59 -21.67 1.85
N PRO A 169 20.53 -21.36 1.07
CA PRO A 169 19.39 -20.63 1.59
C PRO A 169 18.78 -21.36 2.80
N PRO A 170 18.34 -20.62 3.85
CA PRO A 170 17.79 -21.21 5.07
C PRO A 170 16.36 -21.75 4.91
N PHE A 171 15.80 -21.73 3.70
CA PHE A 171 14.43 -22.12 3.39
C PHE A 171 14.40 -23.25 2.36
N SER A 172 13.42 -24.14 2.50
CA SER A 172 13.23 -25.26 1.57
C SER A 172 12.61 -24.79 0.26
N ILE A 173 13.21 -25.22 -0.85
CA ILE A 173 12.64 -25.07 -2.18
C ILE A 173 11.64 -26.22 -2.35
N GLU A 174 10.43 -26.07 -1.82
CA GLU A 174 9.33 -26.87 -2.36
C GLU A 174 9.08 -26.36 -3.78
N SER A 175 9.56 -27.11 -4.77
CA SER A 175 9.23 -26.96 -6.20
C SER A 175 7.74 -27.20 -6.39
N THR A 176 6.95 -26.23 -5.96
CA THR A 176 5.48 -26.19 -6.12
C THR A 176 5.10 -25.41 -7.36
N ALA A 177 6.03 -24.63 -7.92
CA ALA A 177 5.87 -23.99 -9.21
C ALA A 177 5.99 -25.04 -10.32
N ARG A 178 4.98 -25.12 -11.18
CA ARG A 178 5.13 -25.76 -12.48
C ARG A 178 6.36 -25.15 -13.19
N PRO A 179 7.11 -25.93 -13.98
CA PRO A 179 8.13 -25.37 -14.85
C PRO A 179 7.50 -24.25 -15.69
N LEU A 180 8.19 -23.11 -15.79
CA LEU A 180 7.79 -22.02 -16.69
C LEU A 180 7.55 -22.59 -18.08
N SER A 181 6.48 -22.16 -18.73
CA SER A 181 6.10 -22.74 -20.01
C SER A 181 7.10 -22.29 -21.07
N HIS A 182 7.62 -23.22 -21.87
CA HIS A 182 8.55 -22.88 -22.95
C HIS A 182 7.89 -22.11 -24.12
N GLU A 183 6.56 -22.00 -24.12
CA GLU A 183 5.76 -21.28 -25.11
C GLU A 183 4.72 -20.40 -24.41
N LEU A 184 4.69 -19.11 -24.74
CA LEU A 184 3.64 -18.18 -24.30
C LEU A 184 2.28 -18.75 -24.72
N SER A 185 1.36 -18.90 -23.76
CA SER A 185 0.02 -19.41 -24.05
C SER A 185 -0.67 -18.55 -25.11
N SER A 186 -1.13 -19.20 -26.19
CA SER A 186 -1.96 -18.53 -27.19
C SER A 186 -3.21 -17.95 -26.54
N SER A 187 -3.76 -16.89 -27.12
CA SER A 187 -4.98 -16.25 -26.60
C SER A 187 -6.14 -17.24 -26.43
N GLN A 188 -6.21 -18.27 -27.27
CA GLN A 188 -7.20 -19.33 -27.19
C GLN A 188 -6.97 -20.27 -25.99
N ARG A 189 -5.72 -20.67 -25.74
CA ARG A 189 -5.35 -21.51 -24.59
C ARG A 189 -5.68 -20.84 -23.27
N LEU A 190 -5.49 -19.52 -23.17
CA LEU A 190 -5.86 -18.74 -21.99
C LEU A 190 -7.37 -18.84 -21.68
N VAL A 191 -8.21 -18.71 -22.70
CA VAL A 191 -9.68 -18.80 -22.59
C VAL A 191 -10.13 -20.21 -22.21
N GLU A 192 -9.59 -21.23 -22.87
CA GLU A 192 -9.87 -22.64 -22.57
C GLU A 192 -9.47 -23.00 -21.14
N LYS A 193 -8.34 -22.47 -20.66
CA LYS A 193 -7.86 -22.70 -19.31
C LYS A 193 -8.72 -22.02 -18.26
N ALA A 194 -9.09 -20.76 -18.49
CA ALA A 194 -10.03 -20.03 -17.63
C ALA A 194 -11.37 -20.79 -17.49
N ALA A 195 -11.88 -21.32 -18.61
CA ALA A 195 -13.11 -22.10 -18.62
C ALA A 195 -12.95 -23.44 -17.87
N SER A 196 -11.86 -24.16 -18.09
CA SER A 196 -11.55 -25.40 -17.38
C SER A 196 -11.43 -25.17 -15.87
N LEU A 197 -10.80 -24.06 -15.45
CA LEU A 197 -10.67 -23.70 -14.04
C LEU A 197 -12.03 -23.40 -13.41
N ALA A 198 -12.90 -22.67 -14.12
CA ALA A 198 -14.25 -22.34 -13.65
C ALA A 198 -15.09 -23.60 -13.40
N HIS A 199 -14.97 -24.63 -14.25
CA HIS A 199 -15.64 -25.92 -14.03
C HIS A 199 -15.04 -26.73 -12.88
N ALA A 200 -13.73 -26.63 -12.65
CA ALA A 200 -13.03 -27.43 -11.64
C ALA A 200 -13.22 -26.91 -10.20
N ILE A 201 -13.36 -25.59 -10.02
CA ILE A 201 -13.44 -25.00 -8.68
C ILE A 201 -14.88 -25.04 -8.15
N ALA A 202 -15.15 -25.97 -7.25
CA ALA A 202 -16.34 -25.94 -6.40
C ALA A 202 -16.13 -24.99 -5.21
N VAL A 203 -17.06 -24.07 -4.99
CA VAL A 203 -17.01 -23.08 -3.91
C VAL A 203 -17.95 -23.48 -2.77
N SER A 204 -17.50 -23.32 -1.53
CA SER A 204 -18.34 -23.45 -0.34
C SER A 204 -18.23 -22.24 0.56
N ARG A 205 -19.38 -21.62 0.85
CA ARG A 205 -19.48 -20.47 1.77
C ARG A 205 -19.45 -20.88 3.25
N THR A 206 -19.54 -22.17 3.55
CA THR A 206 -19.46 -22.72 4.90
C THR A 206 -18.11 -23.40 5.20
N ALA A 207 -17.23 -23.47 4.20
CA ALA A 207 -15.88 -23.98 4.38
C ALA A 207 -15.10 -23.11 5.37
N LYS A 208 -14.18 -23.74 6.10
CA LYS A 208 -13.27 -23.04 7.01
C LYS A 208 -11.96 -22.72 6.27
N PRO A 209 -11.36 -21.55 6.50
CA PRO A 209 -10.05 -21.23 5.94
C PRO A 209 -9.02 -22.28 6.39
N ARG A 210 -8.22 -22.76 5.43
CA ARG A 210 -7.11 -23.69 5.65
C ARG A 210 -5.86 -23.15 4.98
N GLY A 211 -4.71 -23.34 5.62
CA GLY A 211 -3.41 -22.85 5.16
C GLY A 211 -2.86 -21.69 6.00
N PRO A 212 -1.60 -21.28 5.75
CA PRO A 212 -0.98 -20.16 6.43
C PRO A 212 -1.69 -18.85 6.06
N SER A 213 -1.66 -17.87 6.97
CA SER A 213 -2.13 -16.51 6.69
C SER A 213 -1.38 -15.92 5.50
N PHE A 214 -2.05 -15.16 4.63
CA PHE A 214 -1.38 -14.42 3.55
C PHE A 214 -0.28 -13.49 4.07
N LEU A 215 -0.39 -12.98 5.30
CA LEU A 215 0.69 -12.23 5.94
C LEU A 215 1.91 -13.11 6.26
N HIS A 216 1.68 -14.34 6.75
CA HIS A 216 2.77 -15.28 6.98
C HIS A 216 3.45 -15.65 5.66
N ARG A 217 2.65 -15.89 4.61
CA ARG A 217 3.19 -16.17 3.28
C ARG A 217 3.97 -14.99 2.70
N LEU A 218 3.49 -13.76 2.88
CA LEU A 218 4.23 -12.57 2.46
C LEU A 218 5.57 -12.43 3.20
N LEU A 219 5.61 -12.74 4.50
CA LEU A 219 6.86 -12.73 5.27
C LEU A 219 7.86 -13.79 4.75
N GLU A 220 7.39 -14.99 4.39
CA GLU A 220 8.23 -16.00 3.75
C GLU A 220 8.80 -15.51 2.42
N ILE A 221 7.97 -14.85 1.59
CA ILE A 221 8.39 -14.27 0.31
C ILE A 221 9.43 -13.17 0.52
N GLU A 222 9.17 -12.23 1.42
CA GLU A 222 10.08 -11.14 1.73
C GLU A 222 11.43 -11.64 2.23
N ASN A 223 11.44 -12.56 3.19
CA ASN A 223 12.68 -13.14 3.71
C ASN A 223 13.51 -13.82 2.61
N ALA A 224 12.86 -14.52 1.68
CA ALA A 224 13.55 -15.18 0.56
C ALA A 224 14.09 -14.17 -0.45
N LEU A 225 13.35 -13.12 -0.79
CA LEU A 225 13.79 -12.07 -1.71
C LEU A 225 14.91 -11.21 -1.11
N GLU A 226 14.83 -10.88 0.19
CA GLU A 226 15.90 -10.20 0.92
C GLU A 226 17.16 -11.05 1.00
N TRP A 227 17.01 -12.36 1.25
CA TRP A 227 18.11 -13.31 1.22
C TRP A 227 18.81 -13.31 -0.14
N THR A 228 18.07 -13.51 -1.23
CA THR A 228 18.63 -13.52 -2.58
C THR A 228 19.29 -12.18 -2.91
N ASN A 229 18.65 -11.06 -2.59
CA ASN A 229 19.25 -9.75 -2.84
C ASN A 229 20.58 -9.57 -2.10
N MET A 230 20.64 -9.98 -0.83
CA MET A 230 21.85 -9.94 -0.02
C MET A 230 22.94 -10.84 -0.61
N SER A 231 22.59 -12.07 -1.00
CA SER A 231 23.50 -13.04 -1.62
C SER A 231 24.09 -12.51 -2.93
N LEU A 232 23.25 -12.08 -3.88
CA LEU A 232 23.67 -11.54 -5.17
C LEU A 232 24.49 -10.23 -5.03
N THR A 233 24.16 -9.37 -4.06
CA THR A 233 24.95 -8.15 -3.80
C THR A 233 26.37 -8.52 -3.38
N MET A 234 26.54 -9.61 -2.62
CA MET A 234 27.87 -10.06 -2.21
C MET A 234 28.65 -10.68 -3.35
N SER A 235 27.99 -11.43 -4.24
CA SER A 235 28.59 -11.90 -5.50
C SER A 235 29.13 -10.72 -6.32
N ALA A 236 28.41 -9.58 -6.32
CA ALA A 236 28.83 -8.33 -6.97
C ALA A 236 30.16 -7.80 -6.43
N GLU A 237 30.26 -7.72 -5.11
CA GLU A 237 31.44 -7.20 -4.44
C GLU A 237 32.67 -8.06 -4.73
N ALA A 238 32.48 -9.38 -4.91
CA ALA A 238 33.53 -10.32 -5.28
C ALA A 238 33.97 -10.24 -6.76
N HIS A 239 33.38 -9.38 -7.60
CA HIS A 239 33.72 -9.18 -9.02
C HIS A 239 33.61 -10.46 -9.88
N HIS A 240 32.71 -11.37 -9.53
CA HIS A 240 32.41 -12.52 -10.39
C HIS A 240 31.56 -12.06 -11.57
N ALA A 241 31.61 -12.80 -12.68
CA ALA A 241 30.69 -12.58 -13.80
C ALA A 241 29.24 -12.81 -13.32
N PHE A 242 28.35 -11.89 -13.69
CA PHE A 242 26.95 -12.00 -13.35
C PHE A 242 26.17 -12.68 -14.46
N THR A 243 25.20 -13.49 -14.07
CA THR A 243 24.09 -13.81 -14.98
C THR A 243 23.26 -12.55 -15.22
N LEU A 244 22.76 -12.35 -16.45
CA LEU A 244 21.90 -11.20 -16.78
C LEU A 244 20.66 -11.12 -15.88
N SER A 245 20.14 -12.27 -15.44
CA SER A 245 19.01 -12.36 -14.50
C SER A 245 19.37 -11.88 -13.09
N ALA A 246 20.59 -12.10 -12.63
CA ALA A 246 21.07 -11.62 -11.33
C ALA A 246 21.23 -10.09 -11.32
N GLU A 247 21.84 -9.54 -12.36
CA GLU A 247 21.96 -8.08 -12.56
C GLU A 247 20.58 -7.42 -12.57
N TRP A 248 19.66 -7.97 -13.36
CA TRP A 248 18.29 -7.45 -13.44
C TRP A 248 17.54 -7.51 -12.10
N LEU A 249 17.72 -8.56 -11.29
CA LEU A 249 17.13 -8.63 -9.94
C LEU A 249 17.70 -7.55 -9.00
N LEU A 250 19.01 -7.31 -9.04
CA LEU A 250 19.66 -6.30 -8.22
C LEU A 250 19.21 -4.89 -8.59
N ASP A 251 19.18 -4.58 -9.88
CA ASP A 251 18.74 -3.28 -10.40
C ASP A 251 17.30 -2.95 -10.00
N ASN A 252 16.45 -3.97 -9.90
CA ASN A 252 15.03 -3.83 -9.60
C ASN A 252 14.67 -4.13 -8.13
N ALA A 253 15.65 -4.32 -7.25
CA ALA A 253 15.41 -4.68 -5.86
C ALA A 253 14.57 -3.65 -5.08
N TYR A 254 14.76 -2.36 -5.37
CA TYR A 254 14.01 -1.28 -4.73
C TYR A 254 12.51 -1.38 -5.03
N LEU A 255 12.15 -1.71 -6.27
CA LEU A 255 10.76 -1.88 -6.71
C LEU A 255 10.12 -3.07 -5.99
N ILE A 256 10.83 -4.19 -5.90
CA ILE A 256 10.33 -5.38 -5.21
C ILE A 256 10.03 -5.07 -3.74
N ARG A 257 10.95 -4.37 -3.05
CA ARG A 257 10.75 -3.93 -1.66
C ARG A 257 9.55 -2.99 -1.50
N GLU A 258 9.36 -2.06 -2.44
CA GLU A 258 8.19 -1.17 -2.47
C GLU A 258 6.88 -1.97 -2.60
N GLN A 259 6.82 -2.94 -3.52
CA GLN A 259 5.64 -3.80 -3.70
C GLN A 259 5.31 -4.61 -2.44
N VAL A 260 6.33 -5.17 -1.77
CA VAL A 260 6.15 -5.90 -0.50
C VAL A 260 5.61 -4.97 0.59
N ALA A 261 6.16 -3.76 0.71
CA ALA A 261 5.72 -2.78 1.71
C ALA A 261 4.26 -2.34 1.49
N ASP A 262 3.87 -2.08 0.24
CA ASP A 262 2.51 -1.70 -0.12
C ASP A 262 1.50 -2.83 0.10
N LEU A 263 1.90 -4.07 -0.24
CA LEU A 263 1.08 -5.24 -0.02
C LEU A 263 0.85 -5.50 1.47
N ARG A 264 1.90 -5.36 2.29
CA ARG A 264 1.82 -5.48 3.76
C ARG A 264 0.81 -4.49 4.35
N LYS A 265 0.80 -3.24 3.88
CA LYS A 265 -0.18 -2.21 4.31
C LYS A 265 -1.61 -2.55 3.87
N SER A 266 -1.78 -3.21 2.72
CA SER A 266 -3.08 -3.50 2.10
C SER A 266 -3.72 -4.83 2.55
N LEU A 267 -2.97 -5.69 3.23
CA LEU A 267 -3.39 -7.01 3.72
C LEU A 267 -4.23 -7.10 5.04
N PRO A 268 -4.52 -6.06 5.85
CA PRO A 268 -5.25 -6.24 7.11
C PRO A 268 -6.65 -6.90 7.01
N GLN A 269 -6.91 -7.78 7.98
CA GLN A 269 -7.62 -9.07 7.94
C GLN A 269 -9.17 -9.13 7.84
N LYS A 270 -9.91 -8.01 7.77
CA LYS A 270 -11.39 -8.07 7.89
C LYS A 270 -12.16 -8.34 6.59
N TYR A 271 -11.60 -7.96 5.43
CA TYR A 271 -12.28 -8.11 4.13
C TYR A 271 -12.06 -9.50 3.52
N TYR A 272 -10.83 -10.01 3.55
CA TYR A 272 -10.47 -11.22 2.80
C TYR A 272 -10.83 -12.54 3.50
N GLY A 273 -11.08 -12.53 4.82
CA GLY A 273 -11.52 -13.71 5.57
C GLY A 273 -12.96 -14.15 5.27
N LYS A 274 -13.69 -13.38 4.45
CA LYS A 274 -15.10 -13.62 4.09
C LYS A 274 -15.27 -13.96 2.60
N LEU A 275 -14.17 -14.09 1.87
CA LEU A 275 -14.21 -14.47 0.46
C LEU A 275 -14.69 -15.92 0.30
N PRO A 276 -15.35 -16.25 -0.83
CA PRO A 276 -15.75 -17.61 -1.13
C PRO A 276 -14.52 -18.55 -1.19
N LEU A 277 -14.58 -19.63 -0.42
CA LEU A 277 -13.47 -20.58 -0.30
C LEU A 277 -13.71 -21.81 -1.18
N ILE A 278 -12.60 -22.39 -1.66
CA ILE A 278 -12.62 -23.64 -2.43
C ILE A 278 -13.04 -24.80 -1.52
N ALA A 279 -14.00 -25.61 -1.96
CA ALA A 279 -14.64 -26.65 -1.17
C ALA A 279 -13.79 -27.92 -1.01
N SER A 280 -13.07 -28.32 -2.06
CA SER A 280 -12.36 -29.61 -2.13
C SER A 280 -11.13 -29.53 -3.04
N GLY A 281 -10.23 -30.52 -2.92
CA GLY A 281 -8.99 -30.60 -3.69
C GLY A 281 -7.78 -29.95 -3.01
N PRO A 282 -6.65 -29.80 -3.73
CA PRO A 282 -5.39 -29.29 -3.17
C PRO A 282 -5.50 -27.85 -2.63
N GLY A 283 -6.39 -27.03 -3.19
CA GLY A 283 -6.64 -25.66 -2.76
C GLY A 283 -7.75 -25.50 -1.72
N ALA A 284 -8.27 -26.59 -1.14
CA ALA A 284 -9.41 -26.53 -0.23
C ALA A 284 -9.14 -25.60 0.97
N GLY A 285 -10.05 -24.64 1.19
CA GLY A 285 -9.94 -23.63 2.25
C GLY A 285 -9.13 -22.38 1.89
N LEU A 286 -8.60 -22.28 0.66
CA LEU A 286 -8.09 -21.02 0.11
C LEU A 286 -9.22 -20.25 -0.61
N PRO A 287 -9.15 -18.91 -0.69
CA PRO A 287 -10.07 -18.12 -1.51
C PRO A 287 -9.97 -18.50 -2.99
N ARG A 288 -11.12 -18.65 -3.65
CA ARG A 288 -11.16 -18.97 -5.09
C ARG A 288 -10.37 -17.96 -5.93
N VAL A 289 -10.53 -16.67 -5.66
CA VAL A 289 -9.78 -15.60 -6.35
C VAL A 289 -8.25 -15.75 -6.23
N TYR A 290 -7.73 -16.32 -5.15
CA TYR A 290 -6.30 -16.56 -4.99
C TYR A 290 -5.79 -17.60 -6.01
N GLN A 291 -6.59 -18.65 -6.26
CA GLN A 291 -6.28 -19.66 -7.29
C GLN A 291 -6.47 -19.10 -8.70
N VAL A 292 -7.49 -18.27 -8.93
CA VAL A 292 -7.69 -17.55 -10.20
C VAL A 292 -6.44 -16.71 -10.52
N ALA A 293 -5.96 -15.92 -9.56
CA ALA A 293 -4.74 -15.13 -9.72
C ALA A 293 -3.50 -16.01 -9.97
N ALA A 294 -3.37 -17.14 -9.28
CA ALA A 294 -2.25 -18.07 -9.45
C ALA A 294 -2.21 -18.64 -10.87
N GLU A 295 -3.37 -19.09 -11.38
CA GLU A 295 -3.47 -19.65 -12.72
C GLU A 295 -3.19 -18.59 -13.80
N MET A 296 -3.69 -17.36 -13.60
CA MET A 296 -3.42 -16.25 -14.50
C MET A 296 -1.92 -15.93 -14.61
N VAL A 297 -1.21 -15.87 -13.49
CA VAL A 297 0.24 -15.60 -13.46
C VAL A 297 1.02 -16.75 -14.09
N THR A 298 0.58 -17.98 -13.84
CA THR A 298 1.25 -19.19 -14.36
C THR A 298 1.08 -19.32 -15.87
N GLU A 299 -0.12 -19.11 -16.41
CA GLU A 299 -0.40 -19.24 -17.85
C GLU A 299 0.21 -18.11 -18.69
N THR A 300 0.61 -17.00 -18.07
CA THR A 300 1.25 -15.88 -18.77
C THR A 300 2.74 -15.76 -18.49
N ASP A 301 3.34 -16.71 -17.78
CA ASP A 301 4.73 -16.64 -17.28
C ASP A 301 5.05 -15.27 -16.63
N GLY A 302 4.09 -14.76 -15.84
CA GLY A 302 4.19 -13.47 -15.17
C GLY A 302 3.92 -12.24 -16.03
N ALA A 303 3.56 -12.38 -17.32
CA ALA A 303 3.21 -11.27 -18.22
C ALA A 303 1.72 -10.89 -18.07
N LEU A 304 1.41 -10.00 -17.13
CA LEU A 304 0.06 -9.51 -16.89
C LEU A 304 -0.17 -8.18 -17.59
N GLU A 305 -1.12 -8.19 -18.52
CA GLU A 305 -1.63 -7.00 -19.20
C GLU A 305 -3.12 -6.80 -18.88
N PRO A 306 -3.61 -5.55 -18.88
CA PRO A 306 -5.02 -5.28 -18.60
C PRO A 306 -5.97 -6.07 -19.52
N GLU A 307 -5.60 -6.24 -20.79
CA GLU A 307 -6.38 -6.99 -21.77
C GLU A 307 -6.39 -8.50 -21.49
N ILE A 308 -5.24 -9.05 -21.07
CA ILE A 308 -5.14 -10.46 -20.65
C ILE A 308 -6.02 -10.71 -19.42
N ILE A 309 -5.97 -9.81 -18.43
CA ILE A 309 -6.80 -9.86 -17.23
C ILE A 309 -8.28 -9.85 -17.62
N ARG A 310 -8.68 -8.90 -18.47
CA ARG A 310 -10.07 -8.77 -18.96
C ARG A 310 -10.55 -10.04 -19.65
N ARG A 311 -9.75 -10.60 -20.57
CA ARG A 311 -10.11 -11.82 -21.32
C ARG A 311 -10.24 -13.04 -20.42
N PHE A 312 -9.29 -13.25 -19.52
CA PHE A 312 -9.33 -14.36 -18.57
C PHE A 312 -10.58 -14.27 -17.69
N LEU A 313 -10.86 -13.10 -17.12
CA LEU A 313 -12.04 -12.89 -16.27
C LEU A 313 -13.34 -13.05 -17.05
N SER A 314 -13.40 -12.61 -18.31
CA SER A 314 -14.59 -12.77 -19.15
C SER A 314 -14.87 -14.25 -19.45
N ALA A 315 -13.84 -15.01 -19.80
CA ALA A 315 -13.95 -16.45 -20.05
C ALA A 315 -14.34 -17.24 -18.79
N PHE A 316 -13.75 -16.89 -17.64
CA PHE A 316 -14.08 -17.51 -16.35
C PHE A 316 -15.53 -17.21 -15.93
N GLN A 317 -15.93 -15.94 -15.98
CA GLN A 317 -17.25 -15.50 -15.54
C GLN A 317 -18.39 -15.92 -16.46
N ALA A 318 -18.10 -16.28 -17.73
CA ALA A 318 -19.08 -16.87 -18.63
C ALA A 318 -19.65 -18.21 -18.11
N ILE A 319 -18.89 -18.91 -17.25
CA ILE A 319 -19.32 -20.17 -16.63
C ILE A 319 -19.79 -19.94 -15.19
N THR A 320 -18.99 -19.26 -14.37
CA THR A 320 -19.36 -18.95 -12.98
C THR A 320 -19.00 -17.52 -12.62
N PRO A 321 -19.97 -16.67 -12.23
CA PRO A 321 -19.67 -15.29 -11.83
C PRO A 321 -18.80 -15.25 -10.58
N LEU A 322 -17.91 -14.27 -10.55
CA LEU A 322 -17.13 -13.92 -9.36
C LEU A 322 -17.96 -12.99 -8.47
N ASP A 323 -17.92 -13.23 -7.16
CA ASP A 323 -18.58 -12.34 -6.19
C ASP A 323 -17.89 -10.95 -6.23
N ILE A 324 -18.61 -9.88 -5.91
CA ILE A 324 -18.12 -8.49 -5.93
C ILE A 324 -16.80 -8.35 -5.17
N GLY A 325 -16.74 -8.95 -3.97
CA GLY A 325 -15.55 -8.92 -3.12
C GLY A 325 -14.36 -9.70 -3.68
N GLU A 326 -14.59 -10.72 -4.50
CA GLU A 326 -13.51 -11.44 -5.20
C GLU A 326 -12.86 -10.56 -6.26
N LEU A 327 -13.67 -9.87 -7.08
CA LEU A 327 -13.13 -8.95 -8.09
C LEU A 327 -12.34 -7.80 -7.47
N TRP A 328 -12.78 -7.27 -6.32
CA TRP A 328 -12.03 -6.26 -5.57
C TRP A 328 -10.76 -6.80 -4.91
N ALA A 329 -10.72 -8.08 -4.56
CA ALA A 329 -9.54 -8.73 -4.01
C ALA A 329 -8.49 -9.12 -5.08
N LEU A 330 -8.91 -9.25 -6.34
CA LEU A 330 -8.05 -9.68 -7.44
C LEU A 330 -6.73 -8.89 -7.58
N PRO A 331 -6.69 -7.54 -7.52
CA PRO A 331 -5.43 -6.78 -7.65
C PRO A 331 -4.40 -7.19 -6.60
N LEU A 332 -4.86 -7.39 -5.36
CA LEU A 332 -4.04 -7.78 -4.23
C LEU A 332 -3.55 -9.22 -4.39
N MET A 333 -4.43 -10.13 -4.86
CA MET A 333 -4.07 -11.52 -5.10
C MET A 333 -3.07 -11.66 -6.27
N LEU A 334 -3.23 -10.90 -7.35
CA LEU A 334 -2.28 -10.89 -8.46
C LEU A 334 -0.91 -10.39 -8.02
N ARG A 335 -0.84 -9.33 -7.19
CA ARG A 335 0.44 -8.86 -6.63
C ARG A 335 1.11 -9.91 -5.75
N LEU A 336 0.34 -10.57 -4.89
CA LEU A 336 0.88 -11.65 -4.05
C LEU A 336 1.42 -12.81 -4.90
N GLN A 337 0.71 -13.21 -5.96
CA GLN A 337 1.13 -14.27 -6.86
C GLN A 337 2.33 -13.89 -7.73
N LEU A 338 2.44 -12.63 -8.17
CA LEU A 338 3.64 -12.14 -8.85
C LEU A 338 4.86 -12.17 -7.91
N LEU A 339 4.70 -11.76 -6.64
CA LEU A 339 5.78 -11.83 -5.66
C LEU A 339 6.18 -13.28 -5.35
N GLU A 340 5.22 -14.21 -5.34
CA GLU A 340 5.50 -15.64 -5.24
C GLU A 340 6.30 -16.15 -6.45
N CYS A 341 5.91 -15.75 -7.67
CA CYS A 341 6.67 -16.05 -8.89
C CYS A 341 8.09 -15.48 -8.83
N LEU A 342 8.23 -14.22 -8.42
CA LEU A 342 9.54 -13.57 -8.23
C LEU A 342 10.38 -14.28 -7.17
N ARG A 343 9.78 -14.76 -6.08
CA ARG A 343 10.47 -15.56 -5.07
C ARG A 343 11.07 -16.80 -5.69
N THR A 344 10.30 -17.56 -6.46
CA THR A 344 10.78 -18.77 -7.12
C THR A 344 11.90 -18.47 -8.11
N LEU A 345 11.73 -17.45 -8.95
CA LEU A 345 12.75 -17.02 -9.92
C LEU A 345 14.03 -16.55 -9.22
N ALA A 346 13.91 -15.74 -8.16
CA ALA A 346 15.05 -15.21 -7.41
C ALA A 346 15.87 -16.33 -6.76
N ILE A 347 15.21 -17.35 -6.20
CA ILE A 347 15.89 -18.51 -5.63
C ILE A 347 16.65 -19.29 -6.72
N GLN A 348 16.03 -19.49 -7.90
CA GLN A 348 16.68 -20.17 -9.02
C GLN A 348 17.89 -19.38 -9.53
N VAL A 349 17.78 -18.06 -9.66
CA VAL A 349 18.88 -17.19 -10.09
C VAL A 349 20.02 -17.19 -9.08
N ASP A 350 19.71 -17.16 -7.77
CA ASP A 350 20.72 -17.29 -6.71
C ASP A 350 21.45 -18.63 -6.79
N GLN A 351 20.71 -19.73 -7.01
CA GLN A 351 21.32 -21.05 -7.16
C GLN A 351 22.24 -21.11 -8.39
N GLN A 352 21.80 -20.59 -9.54
CA GLN A 352 22.62 -20.54 -10.76
C GLN A 352 23.87 -19.67 -10.57
N GLN A 353 23.73 -18.50 -9.94
CA GLN A 353 24.88 -17.64 -9.66
C GLN A 353 25.93 -18.37 -8.79
N ARG A 354 25.49 -19.12 -7.78
CA ARG A 354 26.37 -19.93 -6.94
C ARG A 354 27.02 -21.08 -7.71
N GLU A 355 26.27 -21.73 -8.61
CA GLU A 355 26.81 -22.77 -9.49
C GLU A 355 27.86 -22.20 -10.47
N SER A 356 27.66 -20.99 -11.00
CA SER A 356 28.65 -20.27 -11.83
C SER A 356 29.92 -19.91 -11.05
N GLU A 357 29.79 -19.40 -9.82
CA GLU A 357 30.94 -19.14 -8.93
C GLU A 357 31.74 -20.41 -8.58
N GLU A 358 31.03 -21.51 -8.33
CA GLU A 358 31.65 -22.82 -8.12
C GLU A 358 32.37 -23.31 -9.39
N ALA A 359 31.76 -23.14 -10.56
CA ALA A 359 32.35 -23.51 -11.84
C ALA A 359 33.63 -22.70 -12.13
N ASP A 360 33.62 -21.39 -11.88
CA ASP A 360 34.80 -20.52 -12.00
C ASP A 360 35.94 -20.98 -11.07
N PHE A 361 35.62 -21.31 -9.81
CA PHE A 361 36.60 -21.88 -8.89
C PHE A 361 37.24 -23.15 -9.46
N TRP A 362 36.44 -24.12 -9.89
CA TRP A 362 36.95 -25.38 -10.41
C TRP A 362 37.70 -25.20 -11.73
N ALA A 363 37.21 -24.37 -12.64
CA ALA A 363 37.90 -24.05 -13.89
C ALA A 363 39.26 -23.43 -13.60
N ASN A 364 39.33 -22.45 -12.70
CA ASN A 364 40.59 -21.82 -12.30
C ASN A 364 41.58 -22.84 -11.72
N ARG A 365 41.13 -23.74 -10.84
CA ARG A 365 41.98 -24.81 -10.26
C ARG A 365 42.46 -25.80 -11.31
N LEU A 366 41.61 -26.20 -12.25
CA LEU A 366 41.94 -27.14 -13.32
C LEU A 366 42.91 -26.54 -14.34
N ILE A 367 42.66 -25.31 -14.79
CA ILE A 367 43.56 -24.57 -15.71
C ILE A 367 44.93 -24.40 -15.06
N ALA A 368 44.98 -23.97 -13.79
CA ALA A 368 46.25 -23.81 -13.08
C ALA A 368 47.00 -25.15 -12.94
N ALA A 369 46.28 -26.24 -12.64
CA ALA A 369 46.89 -27.56 -12.55
C ALA A 369 47.40 -28.09 -13.91
N ALA A 370 46.64 -27.86 -14.99
CA ALA A 370 46.96 -28.28 -16.35
C ALA A 370 48.16 -27.51 -16.91
N ARG A 371 48.16 -26.17 -16.80
CA ARG A 371 49.26 -25.31 -17.28
C ARG A 371 50.59 -25.57 -16.58
N HIS A 372 50.55 -25.95 -15.30
CA HIS A 372 51.74 -26.30 -14.53
C HIS A 372 52.10 -27.79 -14.57
N SER A 373 51.42 -28.60 -15.40
CA SER A 373 51.61 -30.07 -15.49
C SER A 373 51.65 -30.75 -14.11
N SER A 374 50.80 -30.29 -13.20
CA SER A 374 50.83 -30.71 -11.80
C SER A 374 50.26 -32.12 -11.66
N PRO A 375 50.91 -33.03 -10.90
CA PRO A 375 50.34 -34.35 -10.61
C PRO A 375 49.06 -34.28 -9.76
N ARG A 376 48.70 -33.08 -9.26
CA ARG A 376 47.44 -32.86 -8.52
C ARG A 376 46.21 -32.75 -9.41
N LEU A 377 46.34 -32.65 -10.74
CA LEU A 377 45.19 -32.55 -11.65
C LEU A 377 44.19 -33.70 -11.45
N LEU A 378 44.67 -34.95 -11.36
CA LEU A 378 43.83 -36.12 -11.12
C LEU A 378 43.11 -36.07 -9.77
N LYS A 379 43.77 -35.53 -8.74
CA LYS A 379 43.19 -35.40 -7.40
C LYS A 379 42.12 -34.31 -7.35
N ILE A 380 42.32 -33.21 -8.06
CA ILE A 380 41.32 -32.13 -8.23
C ILE A 380 40.11 -32.68 -8.99
N MET A 381 40.34 -33.48 -10.04
CA MET A 381 39.25 -34.17 -10.76
C MET A 381 38.50 -35.17 -9.87
N GLU A 382 39.20 -35.98 -9.07
CA GLU A 382 38.58 -36.92 -8.14
C GLU A 382 37.66 -36.20 -7.14
N GLU A 383 38.12 -35.10 -6.57
CA GLU A 383 37.35 -34.30 -5.63
C GLU A 383 36.15 -33.58 -6.30
N LEU A 384 36.32 -33.11 -7.54
CA LEU A 384 35.23 -32.55 -8.34
C LEU A 384 34.12 -33.60 -8.57
N VAL A 385 34.50 -34.82 -8.96
CA VAL A 385 33.56 -35.93 -9.23
C VAL A 385 32.86 -36.39 -7.95
N GLU A 386 33.58 -36.47 -6.83
CA GLU A 386 33.00 -36.83 -5.53
C GLU A 386 32.01 -35.77 -5.03
N ARG A 387 32.29 -34.48 -5.31
CA ARG A 387 31.44 -33.37 -4.86
C ARG A 387 30.19 -33.20 -5.72
N TYR A 388 30.29 -33.44 -7.02
CA TYR A 388 29.20 -33.29 -7.99
C TYR A 388 28.98 -34.59 -8.77
N PRO A 389 28.51 -35.68 -8.13
CA PRO A 389 28.26 -36.94 -8.82
C PRO A 389 27.20 -36.81 -9.92
N GLU A 390 26.24 -35.91 -9.73
CA GLU A 390 25.21 -35.54 -10.72
C GLU A 390 25.27 -34.01 -10.93
N PRO A 391 26.12 -33.51 -11.84
CA PRO A 391 26.24 -32.07 -12.09
C PRO A 391 24.95 -31.52 -12.72
N THR A 392 24.60 -30.28 -12.39
CA THR A 392 23.49 -29.59 -13.07
C THR A 392 23.89 -29.18 -14.49
N PRO A 393 22.93 -29.08 -15.44
CA PRO A 393 23.20 -28.56 -16.78
C PRO A 393 23.86 -27.18 -16.78
N HIS A 394 23.43 -26.31 -15.84
CA HIS A 394 23.99 -24.97 -15.66
C HIS A 394 25.46 -25.00 -15.25
N PHE A 395 25.80 -25.72 -14.17
CA PHE A 395 27.19 -25.90 -13.71
C PHE A 395 28.09 -26.47 -14.82
N ALA A 396 27.60 -27.47 -15.56
CA ALA A 396 28.33 -28.07 -16.68
C ALA A 396 28.60 -27.06 -17.81
N SER A 397 27.60 -26.26 -18.18
CA SER A 397 27.71 -25.24 -19.23
C SER A 397 28.74 -24.16 -18.84
N GLU A 398 28.67 -23.64 -17.61
CA GLU A 398 29.60 -22.63 -17.10
C GLU A 398 31.04 -23.17 -17.01
N LEU A 399 31.21 -24.40 -16.50
CA LEU A 399 32.53 -25.03 -16.39
C LEU A 399 33.17 -25.22 -17.77
N VAL A 400 32.41 -25.66 -18.77
CA VAL A 400 32.90 -25.81 -20.15
C VAL A 400 33.23 -24.45 -20.77
N ALA A 401 32.41 -23.42 -20.54
CA ALA A 401 32.64 -22.07 -21.05
C ALA A 401 33.96 -21.49 -20.52
N HIS A 402 34.28 -21.68 -19.23
CA HIS A 402 35.55 -21.24 -18.66
C HIS A 402 36.77 -22.05 -19.13
N LEU A 403 36.58 -23.31 -19.56
CA LEU A 403 37.64 -24.21 -20.02
C LEU A 403 37.85 -24.20 -21.54
N TYR A 404 37.05 -23.45 -22.31
CA TYR A 404 37.00 -23.53 -23.78
C TYR A 404 38.37 -23.36 -24.46
N ASP A 405 39.25 -22.50 -23.92
CA ASP A 405 40.57 -22.22 -24.47
C ASP A 405 41.71 -23.11 -23.91
N ASP A 406 41.42 -24.07 -23.01
CA ASP A 406 42.44 -24.91 -22.37
C ASP A 406 42.48 -26.33 -22.95
N GLU A 407 43.48 -26.61 -23.78
CA GLU A 407 43.66 -27.92 -24.45
C GLU A 407 43.98 -29.08 -23.49
N GLY A 408 44.40 -28.80 -22.25
CA GLY A 408 44.79 -29.81 -21.27
C GLY A 408 43.64 -30.28 -20.38
N ALA A 409 42.84 -29.35 -19.86
CA ALA A 409 41.75 -29.66 -18.93
C ALA A 409 40.43 -30.01 -19.62
N LEU A 410 40.12 -29.35 -20.76
CA LEU A 410 38.81 -29.46 -21.41
C LEU A 410 38.44 -30.89 -21.84
N PRO A 411 39.32 -31.72 -22.46
CA PRO A 411 38.96 -33.07 -22.88
C PRO A 411 38.63 -34.02 -21.71
N VAL A 412 39.29 -33.83 -20.57
CA VAL A 412 39.10 -34.66 -19.37
C VAL A 412 37.74 -34.35 -18.73
N VAL A 413 37.43 -33.06 -18.60
CA VAL A 413 36.18 -32.59 -18.00
C VAL A 413 34.99 -32.88 -18.91
N SER A 414 35.10 -32.61 -20.21
CA SER A 414 34.03 -32.87 -21.17
C SER A 414 33.63 -34.34 -21.20
N GLY A 415 34.62 -35.25 -21.25
CA GLY A 415 34.35 -36.69 -21.21
C GLY A 415 33.69 -37.16 -19.92
N TRP A 416 33.91 -36.50 -18.78
CA TRP A 416 33.21 -36.78 -17.52
C TRP A 416 31.78 -36.23 -17.53
N LEU A 417 31.57 -35.00 -18.00
CA LEU A 417 30.26 -34.36 -18.07
C LEU A 417 29.31 -35.11 -19.01
N GLU A 418 29.76 -35.51 -20.20
CA GLU A 418 28.95 -36.30 -21.15
C GLU A 418 28.50 -37.64 -20.56
N ARG A 419 29.40 -38.31 -19.81
CA ARG A 419 29.08 -39.56 -19.11
C ARG A 419 28.08 -39.35 -17.98
N SER A 420 28.21 -38.26 -17.24
CA SER A 420 27.37 -37.98 -16.06
C SER A 420 25.97 -37.50 -16.47
N LEU A 421 25.89 -36.62 -17.48
CA LEU A 421 24.63 -36.04 -17.99
C LEU A 421 23.93 -36.92 -19.04
N ARG A 422 24.59 -37.98 -19.51
CA ARG A 422 24.07 -38.94 -20.51
C ARG A 422 23.60 -38.29 -21.82
N SER A 423 24.14 -37.13 -22.15
CA SER A 423 23.78 -36.34 -23.34
C SER A 423 25.03 -35.64 -23.90
N PRO A 424 25.10 -35.37 -25.22
CA PRO A 424 26.18 -34.57 -25.79
C PRO A 424 26.21 -33.16 -25.20
N LEU A 425 27.39 -32.62 -24.92
CA LEU A 425 27.52 -31.29 -24.29
C LEU A 425 26.87 -30.17 -25.10
N LEU A 426 26.94 -30.23 -26.42
CA LEU A 426 26.32 -29.23 -27.29
C LEU A 426 24.80 -29.15 -27.07
N GLU A 427 24.12 -30.28 -26.86
CA GLU A 427 22.68 -30.31 -26.60
C GLU A 427 22.37 -29.75 -25.22
N VAL A 428 23.17 -30.11 -24.21
CA VAL A 428 23.05 -29.59 -22.84
C VAL A 428 23.19 -28.06 -22.82
N MET A 429 24.21 -27.52 -23.49
CA MET A 429 24.44 -26.08 -23.57
C MET A 429 23.32 -25.35 -24.33
N GLN A 430 22.83 -25.92 -25.44
CA GLN A 430 21.68 -25.35 -26.15
C GLN A 430 20.40 -25.33 -25.31
N GLN A 431 20.15 -26.40 -24.55
CA GLN A 431 19.01 -26.49 -23.65
C GLN A 431 19.13 -25.49 -22.49
N GLU A 432 20.33 -25.34 -21.92
CA GLU A 432 20.60 -24.39 -20.84
C GLU A 432 20.44 -22.94 -21.32
N HIS A 433 20.97 -22.57 -22.48
CA HIS A 433 20.77 -21.23 -23.05
C HIS A 433 19.28 -20.91 -23.29
N ARG A 434 18.50 -21.89 -23.77
CA ARG A 434 17.04 -21.73 -23.90
C ARG A 434 16.38 -21.54 -22.54
N HIS A 435 16.80 -22.32 -21.54
CA HIS A 435 16.28 -22.21 -20.17
C HIS A 435 16.57 -20.82 -19.56
N GLN A 436 17.80 -20.33 -19.67
CA GLN A 436 18.20 -18.98 -19.23
C GLN A 436 17.38 -17.89 -19.93
N ALA A 437 17.16 -18.00 -21.25
CA ALA A 437 16.37 -17.02 -22.00
C ALA A 437 14.91 -16.98 -21.54
N VAL A 438 14.29 -18.14 -21.28
CA VAL A 438 12.91 -18.23 -20.75
C VAL A 438 12.84 -17.63 -19.35
N GLN A 439 13.78 -17.98 -18.46
CA GLN A 439 13.83 -17.46 -17.10
C GLN A 439 14.04 -15.94 -17.07
N GLN A 440 14.94 -15.40 -17.89
CA GLN A 440 15.18 -13.97 -18.01
C GLN A 440 13.93 -13.22 -18.50
N THR A 441 13.21 -13.82 -19.46
CA THR A 441 11.95 -13.27 -19.97
C THR A 441 10.87 -13.28 -18.88
N ALA A 442 10.70 -14.38 -18.15
CA ALA A 442 9.73 -14.50 -17.06
C ALA A 442 10.02 -13.50 -15.92
N LEU A 443 11.29 -13.34 -15.56
CA LEU A 443 11.73 -12.36 -14.56
C LEU A 443 11.43 -10.92 -15.00
N THR A 444 11.73 -10.60 -16.26
CA THR A 444 11.44 -9.29 -16.85
C THR A 444 9.93 -9.03 -16.85
N ASN A 445 9.14 -10.02 -17.26
CA ASN A 445 7.69 -9.96 -17.28
C ASN A 445 7.12 -9.75 -15.88
N ALA A 446 7.54 -10.51 -14.88
CA ALA A 446 7.04 -10.40 -13.51
C ALA A 446 7.33 -9.01 -12.91
N ILE A 447 8.54 -8.47 -13.10
CA ILE A 447 8.91 -7.11 -12.64
C ILE A 447 8.08 -6.04 -13.35
N ASN A 448 7.93 -6.14 -14.67
CA ASN A 448 7.14 -5.18 -15.44
C ASN A 448 5.64 -5.27 -15.09
N SER A 449 5.12 -6.47 -14.84
CA SER A 449 3.75 -6.67 -14.37
C SER A 449 3.51 -6.07 -13.00
N CYS A 450 4.46 -6.18 -12.06
CA CYS A 450 4.38 -5.48 -10.78
C CYS A 450 4.20 -3.97 -10.97
N ARG A 451 5.01 -3.34 -11.85
CA ARG A 451 4.85 -1.91 -12.19
C ARG A 451 3.50 -1.62 -12.83
N ARG A 452 3.08 -2.44 -13.80
CA ARG A 452 1.83 -2.26 -14.56
C ARG A 452 0.62 -2.37 -13.64
N LEU A 453 0.54 -3.36 -12.75
CA LEU A 453 -0.57 -3.53 -11.80
C LEU A 453 -0.76 -2.32 -10.86
N ALA A 454 0.29 -1.52 -10.63
CA ALA A 454 0.19 -0.27 -9.87
C ALA A 454 -0.44 0.88 -10.70
N GLN A 455 -0.29 0.84 -12.02
CA GLN A 455 -0.78 1.87 -12.96
C GLN A 455 -2.18 1.59 -13.52
N ILE A 456 -2.70 0.36 -13.37
CA ILE A 456 -4.05 -0.01 -13.84
C ILE A 456 -5.12 0.80 -13.11
N GLN A 457 -6.03 1.39 -13.88
CA GLN A 457 -7.27 1.99 -13.37
C GLN A 457 -8.27 0.89 -12.98
N TRP A 458 -8.07 0.29 -11.80
CA TRP A 458 -8.87 -0.84 -11.33
C TRP A 458 -10.37 -0.55 -11.25
N ARG A 459 -10.76 0.72 -11.03
CA ARG A 459 -12.16 1.15 -11.04
C ARG A 459 -12.84 0.88 -12.40
N GLU A 460 -12.17 1.23 -13.49
CA GLU A 460 -12.69 1.03 -14.85
C GLU A 460 -12.66 -0.44 -15.24
N LEU A 461 -11.57 -1.14 -14.93
CA LEU A 461 -11.46 -2.58 -15.19
C LEU A 461 -12.57 -3.34 -14.46
N PHE A 462 -12.82 -3.03 -13.19
CA PHE A 462 -13.90 -3.61 -12.40
C PHE A 462 -15.27 -3.38 -13.05
N GLN A 463 -15.64 -2.13 -13.38
CA GLN A 463 -16.94 -1.82 -13.99
C GLN A 463 -17.16 -2.57 -15.30
N SER A 464 -16.11 -2.68 -16.11
CA SER A 464 -16.20 -3.35 -17.41
C SER A 464 -16.17 -4.89 -17.36
N THR A 465 -15.89 -5.49 -16.20
CA THR A 465 -15.79 -6.96 -16.03
C THR A 465 -16.73 -7.51 -14.98
N SER A 466 -17.31 -6.67 -14.11
CA SER A 466 -18.19 -7.10 -13.03
C SER A 466 -19.55 -7.50 -13.58
N TRP A 467 -19.87 -8.79 -13.40
CA TRP A 467 -21.19 -9.32 -13.71
C TRP A 467 -22.30 -8.60 -12.92
N ALA A 468 -22.10 -8.37 -11.62
CA ALA A 468 -23.08 -7.71 -10.76
C ALA A 468 -23.40 -6.28 -11.23
N ASP A 469 -22.38 -5.56 -11.71
CA ASP A 469 -22.52 -4.20 -12.24
C ASP A 469 -23.33 -4.18 -13.54
N SER A 470 -23.13 -5.18 -14.41
CA SER A 470 -23.92 -5.38 -15.64
C SER A 470 -25.39 -5.71 -15.35
N GLU A 471 -25.68 -6.58 -14.37
CA GLU A 471 -27.05 -6.92 -14.01
C GLU A 471 -27.78 -5.75 -13.35
N LEU A 472 -27.13 -5.03 -12.44
CA LEU A 472 -27.71 -3.83 -11.83
C LEU A 472 -27.95 -2.71 -12.85
N ALA A 473 -27.21 -2.68 -13.96
CA ALA A 473 -27.47 -1.78 -15.08
C ALA A 473 -28.77 -2.10 -15.84
N ALA A 474 -29.37 -3.29 -15.66
CA ALA A 474 -30.71 -3.62 -16.15
C ALA A 474 -31.85 -3.00 -15.29
N ASP A 475 -31.51 -1.95 -14.52
CA ASP A 475 -32.42 -1.11 -13.74
C ASP A 475 -33.59 -0.59 -14.60
N PRO A 476 -34.86 -0.83 -14.22
CA PRO A 476 -36.03 -0.39 -15.00
C PRO A 476 -36.14 1.11 -15.20
N ALA A 477 -35.52 1.92 -14.33
CA ALA A 477 -35.47 3.37 -14.43
C ALA A 477 -34.25 3.88 -15.23
N GLY A 478 -33.28 3.02 -15.56
CA GLY A 478 -32.05 3.40 -16.25
C GLY A 478 -31.18 4.42 -15.48
N VAL A 479 -31.34 4.51 -14.16
CA VAL A 479 -30.62 5.49 -13.33
C VAL A 479 -29.27 4.91 -12.89
N TYR A 480 -29.23 3.62 -12.52
CA TYR A 480 -28.02 2.97 -12.00
C TYR A 480 -26.78 3.15 -12.91
N ALA A 481 -26.94 2.97 -14.23
CA ALA A 481 -25.83 3.08 -15.18
C ALA A 481 -25.25 4.51 -15.26
N ARG A 482 -26.06 5.53 -14.95
CA ARG A 482 -25.70 6.96 -14.99
C ARG A 482 -25.22 7.50 -13.64
N MET A 483 -25.12 6.66 -12.61
CA MET A 483 -24.62 7.07 -11.29
C MET A 483 -23.11 7.21 -11.25
N ASP A 484 -22.63 8.00 -10.29
CA ASP A 484 -21.19 8.04 -9.99
C ASP A 484 -20.68 6.71 -9.43
N PHE A 485 -19.36 6.52 -9.53
CA PHE A 485 -18.71 5.28 -9.10
C PHE A 485 -19.00 4.97 -7.62
N GLU A 486 -18.95 5.98 -6.75
CA GLU A 486 -19.14 5.80 -5.31
C GLU A 486 -20.56 5.37 -4.94
N THR A 487 -21.58 5.90 -5.62
CA THR A 487 -22.98 5.47 -5.40
C THR A 487 -23.21 4.05 -5.93
N ARG A 488 -22.64 3.71 -7.09
CA ARG A 488 -22.69 2.33 -7.62
C ARG A 488 -21.99 1.35 -6.71
N ASP A 489 -20.83 1.72 -6.16
CA ASP A 489 -20.09 0.90 -5.21
C ASP A 489 -20.87 0.67 -3.92
N ARG A 490 -21.53 1.69 -3.38
CA ARG A 490 -22.43 1.53 -2.23
C ARG A 490 -23.59 0.58 -2.50
N CYS A 491 -24.18 0.63 -3.70
CA CYS A 491 -25.21 -0.32 -4.10
C CYS A 491 -24.65 -1.75 -4.14
N ARG A 492 -23.44 -1.95 -4.68
CA ARG A 492 -22.75 -3.25 -4.70
C ARG A 492 -22.45 -3.75 -3.28
N SER A 493 -21.93 -2.90 -2.41
CA SER A 493 -21.70 -3.24 -0.99
C SER A 493 -23.00 -3.61 -0.27
N ALA A 494 -24.12 -2.97 -0.60
CA ALA A 494 -25.43 -3.32 -0.04
C ALA A 494 -25.88 -4.72 -0.50
N VAL A 495 -25.64 -5.08 -1.77
CA VAL A 495 -25.88 -6.46 -2.27
C VAL A 495 -25.05 -7.47 -1.48
N GLU A 496 -23.74 -7.25 -1.32
CA GLU A 496 -22.86 -8.13 -0.56
C GLU A 496 -23.33 -8.29 0.91
N GLU A 497 -23.76 -7.20 1.52
CA GLU A 497 -24.23 -7.18 2.90
C GLU A 497 -25.53 -7.97 3.08
N ILE A 498 -26.50 -7.75 2.20
CA ILE A 498 -27.79 -8.46 2.24
C ILE A 498 -27.61 -9.94 1.90
N ALA A 499 -26.80 -10.28 0.89
CA ALA A 499 -26.47 -11.66 0.53
C ALA A 499 -25.85 -12.40 1.73
N ARG A 500 -24.98 -11.72 2.48
CA ARG A 500 -24.35 -12.27 3.69
C ARG A 500 -25.35 -12.51 4.83
N TRP A 501 -26.30 -11.62 5.05
CA TRP A 501 -27.32 -11.77 6.10
C TRP A 501 -28.40 -12.80 5.76
N SER A 502 -28.69 -13.00 4.47
CA SER A 502 -29.70 -13.94 3.96
C SER A 502 -29.14 -15.33 3.66
N ASN A 503 -27.81 -15.51 3.70
CA ASN A 503 -27.11 -16.71 3.22
C ASN A 503 -27.50 -17.07 1.76
N CYS A 504 -27.89 -16.07 0.96
CA CYS A 504 -28.24 -16.21 -0.45
C CYS A 504 -27.07 -15.75 -1.34
N SER A 505 -27.05 -16.14 -2.61
CA SER A 505 -26.06 -15.63 -3.57
C SER A 505 -26.29 -14.13 -3.83
N GLU A 506 -25.23 -13.44 -4.24
CA GLU A 506 -25.32 -12.05 -4.69
C GLU A 506 -26.29 -11.95 -5.88
N GLN A 507 -26.27 -12.97 -6.75
CA GLN A 507 -27.19 -13.08 -7.87
C GLN A 507 -28.66 -13.06 -7.46
N LYS A 508 -29.07 -13.93 -6.53
CA LYS A 508 -30.46 -13.94 -6.04
C LYS A 508 -30.86 -12.60 -5.41
N THR A 509 -29.92 -11.94 -4.75
CA THR A 509 -30.18 -10.63 -4.11
C THR A 509 -30.45 -9.55 -5.15
N ILE A 510 -29.66 -9.52 -6.23
CA ILE A 510 -29.86 -8.62 -7.38
C ILE A 510 -31.20 -8.93 -8.08
N ASP A 511 -31.48 -10.21 -8.33
CA ASP A 511 -32.74 -10.64 -8.97
C ASP A 511 -33.97 -10.17 -8.17
N HIS A 512 -33.95 -10.32 -6.84
CA HIS A 512 -35.03 -9.83 -5.97
C HIS A 512 -35.15 -8.30 -5.98
N ALA A 513 -34.03 -7.57 -5.96
CA ALA A 513 -34.04 -6.11 -6.02
C ALA A 513 -34.63 -5.61 -7.35
N LEU A 514 -34.23 -6.22 -8.47
CA LEU A 514 -34.76 -5.91 -9.80
C LEU A 514 -36.23 -6.31 -9.95
N ALA A 515 -36.66 -7.45 -9.38
CA ALA A 515 -38.05 -7.87 -9.41
C ALA A 515 -38.96 -6.88 -8.66
N LEU A 516 -38.52 -6.40 -7.48
CA LEU A 516 -39.23 -5.36 -6.72
C LEU A 516 -39.30 -4.04 -7.50
N ALA A 517 -38.18 -3.62 -8.10
CA ALA A 517 -38.13 -2.42 -8.93
C ALA A 517 -39.05 -2.51 -10.17
N LYS A 518 -39.13 -3.68 -10.82
CA LYS A 518 -40.02 -3.90 -11.97
C LYS A 518 -41.50 -3.89 -11.58
N ALA A 519 -41.83 -4.37 -10.38
CA ALA A 519 -43.21 -4.42 -9.89
C ALA A 519 -43.72 -3.07 -9.36
N ALA A 520 -42.82 -2.12 -9.07
CA ALA A 520 -43.17 -0.82 -8.53
C ALA A 520 -43.87 0.06 -9.58
N GLN A 521 -44.96 0.71 -9.18
CA GLN A 521 -45.66 1.70 -10.00
C GLN A 521 -45.10 3.11 -9.83
N ASP A 522 -44.54 3.41 -8.66
CA ASP A 522 -44.00 4.72 -8.33
C ASP A 522 -42.61 4.92 -8.97
N GLU A 523 -42.37 6.07 -9.59
CA GLU A 523 -41.18 6.36 -10.40
C GLU A 523 -39.87 6.21 -9.62
N VAL A 524 -39.84 6.63 -8.35
CA VAL A 524 -38.66 6.48 -7.48
C VAL A 524 -38.44 5.03 -7.06
N ALA A 525 -39.53 4.29 -6.81
CA ALA A 525 -39.44 2.88 -6.44
C ALA A 525 -39.10 1.98 -7.63
N ARG A 526 -39.30 2.43 -8.87
CA ARG A 526 -38.85 1.73 -10.09
C ARG A 526 -37.33 1.68 -10.23
N HIS A 527 -36.60 2.45 -9.42
CA HIS A 527 -35.15 2.47 -9.42
C HIS A 527 -34.57 1.45 -8.41
N VAL A 528 -33.67 0.57 -8.85
CA VAL A 528 -33.08 -0.49 -8.01
C VAL A 528 -32.37 0.02 -6.75
N GLY A 529 -31.74 1.19 -6.80
CA GLY A 529 -31.03 1.78 -5.66
C GLY A 529 -31.95 2.15 -4.50
N TYR A 530 -33.25 2.38 -4.76
CA TYR A 530 -34.24 2.57 -3.71
C TYR A 530 -34.31 1.37 -2.74
N TYR A 531 -34.20 0.15 -3.27
CA TYR A 531 -34.23 -1.09 -2.48
C TYR A 531 -32.86 -1.48 -1.91
N LEU A 532 -31.76 -0.91 -2.42
CA LEU A 532 -30.41 -1.25 -1.95
C LEU A 532 -29.91 -0.29 -0.87
N ILE A 533 -30.03 1.02 -1.10
CA ILE A 533 -29.38 2.05 -0.27
C ILE A 533 -30.36 3.00 0.43
N ASP A 534 -31.68 2.85 0.20
CA ASP A 534 -32.71 3.78 0.68
C ASP A 534 -33.86 3.08 1.44
N ALA A 535 -35.01 3.75 1.58
CA ALA A 535 -36.18 3.34 2.34
C ALA A 535 -36.81 2.01 1.88
N GLY A 536 -36.56 1.57 0.64
CA GLY A 536 -37.01 0.26 0.14
C GLY A 536 -36.21 -0.92 0.71
N ARG A 537 -35.06 -0.66 1.35
CA ARG A 537 -34.14 -1.70 1.84
C ARG A 537 -34.77 -2.73 2.80
N PRO A 538 -35.61 -2.37 3.77
CA PRO A 538 -36.27 -3.34 4.64
C PRO A 538 -37.14 -4.35 3.88
N VAL A 539 -37.75 -3.95 2.75
CA VAL A 539 -38.59 -4.83 1.92
C VAL A 539 -37.72 -5.88 1.23
N LEU A 540 -36.56 -5.49 0.70
CA LEU A 540 -35.59 -6.41 0.10
C LEU A 540 -35.02 -7.39 1.14
N GLU A 541 -34.71 -6.89 2.35
CA GLU A 541 -34.24 -7.72 3.46
C GLU A 541 -35.29 -8.77 3.88
N GLN A 542 -36.57 -8.41 3.90
CA GLN A 542 -37.66 -9.36 4.16
C GLN A 542 -37.81 -10.38 3.04
N ALA A 543 -37.78 -9.93 1.77
CA ALA A 543 -37.91 -10.80 0.60
C ALA A 543 -36.77 -11.84 0.51
N THR A 544 -35.56 -11.47 0.94
CA THR A 544 -34.39 -12.36 0.97
C THR A 544 -34.26 -13.16 2.27
N GLY A 545 -35.08 -12.90 3.29
CA GLY A 545 -34.98 -13.54 4.60
C GLY A 545 -33.71 -13.15 5.40
N ALA A 546 -33.21 -11.93 5.18
CA ALA A 546 -31.97 -11.44 5.78
C ALA A 546 -32.05 -11.31 7.31
N ARG A 547 -31.08 -11.91 8.01
CA ARG A 547 -30.93 -11.78 9.47
C ARG A 547 -30.08 -10.57 9.83
N VAL A 548 -30.70 -9.39 9.81
CA VAL A 548 -30.06 -8.12 10.18
C VAL A 548 -29.54 -8.18 11.62
N SER A 549 -28.30 -7.76 11.83
CA SER A 549 -27.65 -7.74 13.15
C SER A 549 -28.35 -6.79 14.14
N LEU A 550 -28.29 -7.09 15.44
CA LEU A 550 -28.89 -6.24 16.48
C LEU A 550 -28.30 -4.82 16.49
N ALA A 551 -27.00 -4.68 16.24
CA ALA A 551 -26.34 -3.39 16.17
C ALA A 551 -26.88 -2.51 15.03
N GLU A 552 -27.17 -3.11 13.88
CA GLU A 552 -27.75 -2.37 12.74
C GLU A 552 -29.22 -2.01 13.00
N ARG A 553 -29.98 -2.90 13.66
CA ARG A 553 -31.35 -2.58 14.10
C ARG A 553 -31.39 -1.41 15.08
N SER A 554 -30.49 -1.38 16.07
CA SER A 554 -30.42 -0.26 17.02
C SER A 554 -30.02 1.04 16.34
N ARG A 555 -29.07 1.02 15.40
CA ARG A 555 -28.70 2.20 14.61
C ARG A 555 -29.87 2.76 13.81
N ARG A 556 -30.64 1.89 13.14
CA ARG A 556 -31.84 2.31 12.41
C ARG A 556 -32.91 2.88 13.33
N TRP A 557 -33.10 2.29 14.51
CA TRP A 557 -34.04 2.82 15.50
C TRP A 557 -33.63 4.22 15.98
N ILE A 558 -32.34 4.42 16.26
CA ILE A 558 -31.79 5.74 16.64
C ILE A 558 -32.03 6.74 15.50
N ARG A 559 -31.76 6.39 14.25
CA ARG A 559 -32.02 7.27 13.09
C ARG A 559 -33.50 7.59 12.89
N ALA A 560 -34.37 6.59 13.00
CA ALA A 560 -35.82 6.76 12.87
C ALA A 560 -36.41 7.67 13.97
N HIS A 561 -35.75 7.75 15.13
CA HIS A 561 -36.15 8.60 16.26
C HIS A 561 -35.08 9.61 16.61
N ALA A 562 -34.34 10.13 15.62
CA ALA A 562 -33.13 10.93 15.84
C ALA A 562 -33.36 12.11 16.80
N THR A 563 -34.46 12.86 16.61
CA THR A 563 -34.85 13.98 17.47
C THR A 563 -35.04 13.54 18.92
N SER A 564 -35.85 12.51 19.16
CA SER A 564 -36.15 12.03 20.51
C SER A 564 -34.93 11.37 21.17
N ALA A 565 -34.14 10.62 20.40
CA ALA A 565 -32.92 9.99 20.89
C ALA A 565 -31.86 11.04 21.27
N TYR A 566 -31.66 12.07 20.44
CA TYR A 566 -30.70 13.13 20.69
C TYR A 566 -31.09 13.96 21.93
N PHE A 567 -32.27 14.57 21.94
CA PHE A 567 -32.73 15.38 23.08
C PHE A 567 -32.91 14.55 24.35
N GLY A 568 -33.36 13.30 24.23
CA GLY A 568 -33.46 12.37 25.36
C GLY A 568 -32.09 12.04 25.95
N SER A 569 -31.09 11.77 25.11
CA SER A 569 -29.71 11.53 25.57
C SER A 569 -29.11 12.77 26.23
N LEU A 570 -29.36 13.96 25.69
CA LEU A 570 -28.90 15.22 26.26
C LEU A 570 -29.50 15.47 27.65
N LEU A 571 -30.82 15.28 27.77
CA LEU A 571 -31.52 15.44 29.05
C LEU A 571 -31.05 14.43 30.10
N LEU A 572 -30.84 13.17 29.70
CA LEU A 572 -30.31 12.13 30.59
C LEU A 572 -28.88 12.43 31.03
N LEU A 573 -28.00 12.83 30.11
CA LEU A 573 -26.61 13.20 30.43
C LEU A 573 -26.56 14.42 31.35
N MET A 574 -27.32 15.47 31.04
CA MET A 574 -27.41 16.67 31.86
C MET A 574 -27.94 16.34 33.26
N ALA A 575 -29.01 15.56 33.36
CA ALA A 575 -29.57 15.13 34.63
C ALA A 575 -28.56 14.31 35.44
N ALA A 576 -27.82 13.39 34.81
CA ALA A 576 -26.79 12.59 35.48
C ALA A 576 -25.63 13.45 35.98
N LEU A 577 -25.14 14.39 35.15
CA LEU A 577 -24.02 15.28 35.48
C LEU A 577 -24.37 16.27 36.59
N VAL A 578 -25.62 16.70 36.69
CA VAL A 578 -26.09 17.58 37.76
C VAL A 578 -26.46 16.78 39.02
N ALA A 579 -27.16 15.67 38.89
CA ALA A 579 -27.64 14.90 40.04
C ALA A 579 -26.52 14.16 40.78
N ALA A 580 -25.51 13.61 40.09
CA ALA A 580 -24.46 12.83 40.75
C ALA A 580 -23.64 13.66 41.78
N PRO A 581 -23.16 14.88 41.47
CA PRO A 581 -22.50 15.73 42.46
C PRO A 581 -23.45 16.21 43.56
N LEU A 582 -24.70 16.55 43.23
CA LEU A 582 -25.67 17.01 44.23
C LEU A 582 -26.05 15.91 45.21
N LEU A 583 -26.20 14.66 44.76
CA LEU A 583 -26.46 13.50 45.62
C LEU A 583 -25.24 13.16 46.48
N PHE A 584 -24.02 13.39 46.00
CA PHE A 584 -22.79 13.18 46.78
C PHE A 584 -22.66 14.17 47.94
N VAL A 585 -23.05 15.43 47.74
CA VAL A 585 -22.98 16.48 48.77
C VAL A 585 -24.31 16.58 49.56
N ALA A 586 -25.33 15.81 49.19
CA ALA A 586 -26.62 15.78 49.89
C ALA A 586 -26.42 15.37 51.35
N GLY A 587 -26.90 16.20 52.27
CA GLY A 587 -26.74 16.01 53.72
C GLY A 587 -25.54 16.71 54.35
N LEU A 588 -24.57 17.21 53.55
CA LEU A 588 -23.44 18.01 54.04
C LEU A 588 -23.73 19.51 54.05
N VAL A 589 -24.72 19.95 53.28
CA VAL A 589 -25.06 21.37 53.07
C VAL A 589 -26.57 21.60 53.07
N PRO A 590 -27.06 22.82 53.40
CA PRO A 590 -28.48 23.16 53.34
C PRO A 590 -29.11 22.98 51.94
N TRP A 591 -30.43 22.73 51.91
CA TRP A 591 -31.21 22.55 50.68
C TRP A 591 -31.18 23.77 49.74
N VAL A 592 -31.12 24.99 50.29
CA VAL A 592 -30.99 26.23 49.50
C VAL A 592 -29.64 26.30 48.77
N THR A 593 -28.56 25.91 49.45
CA THR A 593 -27.21 25.87 48.84
C THR A 593 -27.07 24.76 47.80
N LEU A 594 -27.77 23.63 47.97
CA LEU A 594 -27.87 22.58 46.94
C LEU A 594 -28.60 23.09 45.69
N GLY A 595 -29.70 23.82 45.85
CA GLY A 595 -30.42 24.43 44.73
C GLY A 595 -29.55 25.42 43.94
N LEU A 596 -28.80 26.28 44.64
CA LEU A 596 -27.90 27.23 43.99
C LEU A 596 -26.73 26.54 43.27
N LEU A 597 -26.13 25.51 43.88
CA LEU A 597 -25.06 24.73 43.26
C LEU A 597 -25.56 23.99 42.01
N GLY A 598 -26.76 23.41 42.07
CA GLY A 598 -27.40 22.78 40.91
C GLY A 598 -27.65 23.76 39.76
N LEU A 599 -28.11 24.97 40.07
CA LEU A 599 -28.31 26.01 39.08
C LEU A 599 -27.00 26.44 38.40
N LEU A 600 -25.93 26.64 39.19
CA LEU A 600 -24.61 26.99 38.66
C LEU A 600 -23.98 25.87 37.84
N LEU A 601 -24.22 24.60 38.22
CA LEU A 601 -23.70 23.43 37.52
C LEU A 601 -24.42 23.15 36.20
N LEU A 602 -25.63 23.67 36.01
CA LEU A 602 -26.42 23.45 34.80
C LEU A 602 -25.70 23.91 33.52
N LEU A 603 -25.02 25.06 33.57
CA LEU A 603 -24.28 25.61 32.43
C LEU A 603 -23.12 24.69 31.98
N PRO A 604 -22.11 24.38 32.83
CA PRO A 604 -21.02 23.49 32.41
C PRO A 604 -21.50 22.06 32.13
N ALA A 605 -22.54 21.57 32.82
CA ALA A 605 -23.13 20.26 32.54
C ALA A 605 -23.79 20.22 31.15
N SER A 606 -24.45 21.30 30.72
CA SER A 606 -25.08 21.38 29.39
C SER A 606 -24.04 21.30 28.26
N GLU A 607 -22.95 22.07 28.36
CA GLU A 607 -21.85 22.03 27.37
C GLU A 607 -21.19 20.65 27.32
N LEU A 608 -20.88 20.06 28.47
CA LEU A 608 -20.30 18.71 28.53
C LEU A 608 -21.25 17.66 27.94
N ALA A 609 -22.56 17.76 28.24
CA ALA A 609 -23.56 16.86 27.71
C ALA A 609 -23.66 16.94 26.19
N VAL A 610 -23.62 18.14 25.60
CA VAL A 610 -23.59 18.34 24.14
C VAL A 610 -22.33 17.73 23.52
N LEU A 611 -21.16 18.01 24.09
CA LEU A 611 -19.88 17.46 23.59
C LEU A 611 -19.87 15.92 23.61
N VAL A 612 -20.31 15.33 24.73
CA VAL A 612 -20.37 13.87 24.90
C VAL A 612 -21.40 13.26 23.94
N ALA A 613 -22.59 13.85 23.82
CA ALA A 613 -23.62 13.40 22.89
C ALA A 613 -23.12 13.44 21.44
N ASN A 614 -22.52 14.56 21.02
CA ASN A 614 -21.96 14.72 19.67
C ASN A 614 -20.85 13.72 19.38
N TYR A 615 -19.97 13.46 20.34
CA TYR A 615 -18.91 12.45 20.20
C TYR A 615 -19.49 11.03 20.03
N PHE A 616 -20.51 10.67 20.82
CA PHE A 616 -21.16 9.37 20.68
C PHE A 616 -21.92 9.24 19.36
N VAL A 617 -22.62 10.27 18.92
CA VAL A 617 -23.33 10.27 17.64
C VAL A 617 -22.34 10.06 16.48
N THR A 618 -21.28 10.87 16.41
CA THR A 618 -20.28 10.81 15.33
C THR A 618 -19.43 9.54 15.33
N SER A 619 -19.28 8.86 16.46
CA SER A 619 -18.54 7.59 16.57
C SER A 619 -19.40 6.34 16.35
N LEU A 620 -20.68 6.36 16.73
CA LEU A 620 -21.59 5.21 16.64
C LEU A 620 -22.29 5.11 15.28
N LEU A 621 -22.64 6.25 14.69
CA LEU A 621 -23.38 6.35 13.44
C LEU A 621 -22.42 6.67 12.29
N PRO A 622 -22.33 5.80 11.26
CA PRO A 622 -21.56 6.14 10.06
C PRO A 622 -22.25 7.28 9.29
N PRO A 623 -21.48 8.16 8.64
CA PRO A 623 -22.01 9.30 7.89
C PRO A 623 -22.89 8.84 6.72
N GLN A 624 -24.00 9.56 6.49
CA GLN A 624 -24.90 9.27 5.39
C GLN A 624 -24.52 10.10 4.17
N VAL A 625 -23.80 9.48 3.25
CA VAL A 625 -23.46 10.12 1.97
C VAL A 625 -24.72 10.12 1.08
N LEU A 626 -25.02 11.24 0.42
CA LEU A 626 -26.12 11.29 -0.54
C LEU A 626 -25.73 10.59 -1.86
N PRO A 627 -26.66 9.86 -2.51
CA PRO A 627 -26.40 9.26 -3.83
C PRO A 627 -26.26 10.35 -4.91
N LYS A 628 -25.41 10.11 -5.92
CA LYS A 628 -25.07 11.10 -6.95
C LYS A 628 -25.12 10.50 -8.35
N MET A 629 -25.50 11.33 -9.31
CA MET A 629 -25.36 11.05 -10.75
C MET A 629 -23.90 11.26 -11.21
N SER A 630 -23.55 10.80 -12.41
CA SER A 630 -22.27 11.08 -13.04
C SER A 630 -22.46 11.93 -14.30
N PHE A 631 -21.94 13.15 -14.27
CA PHE A 631 -21.93 14.09 -15.39
C PHE A 631 -20.49 14.37 -15.87
N GLU A 632 -19.53 13.55 -15.45
CA GLU A 632 -18.11 13.76 -15.71
C GLU A 632 -17.73 13.62 -17.19
N LYS A 633 -18.40 12.73 -17.93
CA LYS A 633 -18.13 12.49 -19.36
C LYS A 633 -19.03 13.29 -20.30
N GLU A 634 -20.32 13.39 -19.97
CA GLU A 634 -21.35 13.96 -20.84
C GLU A 634 -21.63 15.45 -20.56
N GLY A 635 -21.14 15.98 -19.43
CA GLY A 635 -21.48 17.32 -18.96
C GLY A 635 -22.86 17.37 -18.28
N ILE A 636 -23.24 18.55 -17.79
CA ILE A 636 -24.54 18.76 -17.15
C ILE A 636 -25.64 18.73 -18.23
N PRO A 637 -26.67 17.89 -18.08
CA PRO A 637 -27.77 17.83 -19.04
C PRO A 637 -28.67 19.08 -18.97
N ASP A 638 -29.40 19.35 -20.07
CA ASP A 638 -30.26 20.55 -20.20
C ASP A 638 -31.37 20.62 -19.13
N ASP A 639 -31.85 19.47 -18.66
CA ASP A 639 -32.85 19.35 -17.59
C ASP A 639 -32.30 19.71 -16.19
N CYS A 640 -30.98 19.82 -16.06
CA CYS A 640 -30.26 20.17 -14.83
C CYS A 640 -29.52 21.50 -14.96
N ARG A 641 -29.89 22.35 -15.93
CA ARG A 641 -29.29 23.67 -16.13
C ARG A 641 -29.29 24.47 -14.82
N THR A 642 -28.15 25.06 -14.49
CA THR A 642 -27.92 25.63 -13.16
C THR A 642 -27.36 27.04 -13.26
N LEU A 643 -27.86 27.93 -12.39
CA LEU A 643 -27.38 29.30 -12.26
C LEU A 643 -26.59 29.46 -10.95
N VAL A 644 -25.32 29.83 -11.09
CA VAL A 644 -24.49 30.30 -9.97
C VAL A 644 -24.74 31.79 -9.78
N VAL A 645 -25.05 32.18 -8.55
CA VAL A 645 -25.43 33.55 -8.19
C VAL A 645 -24.54 34.03 -7.05
N VAL A 646 -23.92 35.18 -7.23
CA VAL A 646 -23.10 35.84 -6.21
C VAL A 646 -23.80 37.12 -5.74
N PRO A 647 -24.47 37.12 -4.58
CA PRO A 647 -25.06 38.33 -4.02
C PRO A 647 -23.97 39.31 -3.58
N MET A 648 -24.01 40.54 -4.10
CA MET A 648 -23.02 41.57 -3.75
C MET A 648 -23.63 42.96 -3.58
N LEU A 649 -22.88 43.86 -2.93
CA LEU A 649 -23.20 45.29 -2.87
C LEU A 649 -22.28 46.04 -3.83
N LEU A 650 -22.85 46.99 -4.57
CA LEU A 650 -22.09 47.95 -5.35
C LEU A 650 -21.58 49.05 -4.39
N THR A 651 -20.27 49.07 -4.19
CA THR A 651 -19.60 49.93 -3.20
C THR A 651 -18.58 50.85 -3.86
N THR A 652 -17.52 50.30 -4.45
CA THR A 652 -16.47 51.05 -5.14
C THR A 652 -16.13 50.41 -6.49
N PRO A 653 -15.61 51.19 -7.47
CA PRO A 653 -15.19 50.65 -8.76
C PRO A 653 -14.17 49.50 -8.64
N SER A 654 -13.20 49.61 -7.72
CA SER A 654 -12.19 48.57 -7.51
C SER A 654 -12.78 47.28 -6.92
N ALA A 655 -13.75 47.39 -6.01
CA ALA A 655 -14.45 46.23 -5.47
C ALA A 655 -15.27 45.52 -6.55
N ILE A 656 -15.95 46.28 -7.41
CA ILE A 656 -16.71 45.73 -8.55
C ILE A 656 -15.78 44.97 -9.50
N GLN A 657 -14.63 45.55 -9.87
CA GLN A 657 -13.65 44.88 -10.73
C GLN A 657 -13.08 43.59 -10.11
N ASN A 658 -12.79 43.61 -8.80
CA ASN A 658 -12.34 42.40 -8.09
C ASN A 658 -13.40 41.29 -8.11
N GLN A 659 -14.69 41.64 -7.98
CA GLN A 659 -15.78 40.65 -8.04
C GLN A 659 -15.99 40.08 -9.44
N LEU A 660 -15.86 40.91 -10.49
CA LEU A 660 -15.86 40.43 -11.88
C LEU A 660 -14.71 39.45 -12.13
N GLY A 661 -13.50 39.75 -11.65
CA GLY A 661 -12.36 38.83 -11.74
C GLY A 661 -12.58 37.53 -10.97
N ARG A 662 -13.22 37.57 -9.79
CA ARG A 662 -13.60 36.36 -9.05
C ARG A 662 -14.65 35.53 -9.78
N LEU A 663 -15.65 36.17 -10.39
CA LEU A 663 -16.65 35.50 -11.20
C LEU A 663 -16.03 34.77 -12.39
N GLU A 664 -15.04 35.39 -13.05
CA GLU A 664 -14.26 34.77 -14.11
C GLU A 664 -13.48 33.55 -13.60
N ILE A 665 -12.85 33.62 -12.42
CA ILE A 665 -12.17 32.47 -11.81
C ILE A 665 -13.16 31.32 -11.53
N HIS A 666 -14.38 31.62 -11.04
CA HIS A 666 -15.40 30.59 -10.79
C HIS A 666 -15.83 29.89 -12.08
N TYR A 667 -15.98 30.64 -13.18
CA TYR A 667 -16.25 30.10 -14.50
C TYR A 667 -15.11 29.21 -15.01
N LEU A 668 -13.86 29.68 -14.94
CA LEU A 668 -12.69 28.91 -15.37
C LEU A 668 -12.50 27.62 -14.56
N GLY A 669 -12.96 27.59 -13.31
CA GLY A 669 -12.99 26.38 -12.49
C GLY A 669 -14.12 25.40 -12.85
N ASN A 670 -15.17 25.84 -13.55
CA ASN A 670 -16.38 25.04 -13.83
C ASN A 670 -16.93 25.37 -15.22
N THR A 671 -16.22 24.94 -16.27
CA THR A 671 -16.49 25.32 -17.68
C THR A 671 -17.53 24.42 -18.37
N ASP A 672 -18.72 24.28 -17.79
CA ASP A 672 -19.81 23.49 -18.37
C ASP A 672 -20.81 24.38 -19.14
N PRO A 673 -21.30 23.99 -20.33
CA PRO A 673 -22.22 24.79 -21.13
C PRO A 673 -23.58 25.06 -20.45
N ASN A 674 -24.02 24.16 -19.56
CA ASN A 674 -25.28 24.28 -18.82
C ASN A 674 -25.10 24.91 -17.43
N LEU A 675 -23.91 25.45 -17.14
CA LEU A 675 -23.65 26.26 -15.97
C LEU A 675 -23.56 27.74 -16.36
N ARG A 676 -24.38 28.56 -15.71
CA ARG A 676 -24.44 30.00 -15.91
C ARG A 676 -23.98 30.72 -14.65
N PHE A 677 -23.40 31.91 -14.80
CA PHE A 677 -22.84 32.69 -13.70
C PHE A 677 -23.48 34.07 -13.65
N SER A 678 -23.79 34.56 -12.45
CA SER A 678 -24.45 35.85 -12.29
C SER A 678 -24.03 36.61 -11.05
N LEU A 679 -24.05 37.94 -11.17
CA LEU A 679 -23.97 38.85 -10.03
C LEU A 679 -25.38 39.32 -9.67
N LEU A 680 -25.74 39.21 -8.40
CA LEU A 680 -27.00 39.70 -7.85
C LEU A 680 -26.74 40.90 -6.94
N SER A 681 -26.77 42.06 -7.56
CA SER A 681 -26.28 43.31 -6.98
C SER A 681 -27.39 44.14 -6.34
N ASP A 682 -27.06 44.77 -5.21
CA ASP A 682 -27.84 45.85 -4.61
C ASP A 682 -26.93 47.07 -4.49
N PHE A 683 -27.52 48.26 -4.39
CA PHE A 683 -26.78 49.42 -3.91
C PHE A 683 -26.55 49.40 -2.40
N SER A 684 -25.52 50.13 -1.96
CA SER A 684 -25.30 50.44 -0.55
C SER A 684 -26.43 51.30 0.01
N ASP A 685 -26.74 51.16 1.30
CA ASP A 685 -27.79 51.91 1.98
C ASP A 685 -27.56 53.43 1.88
N ALA A 686 -28.61 54.18 1.54
CA ALA A 686 -28.51 55.60 1.24
C ALA A 686 -29.64 56.44 1.88
N PRO A 687 -29.42 57.75 2.10
CA PRO A 687 -30.46 58.65 2.59
C PRO A 687 -31.48 59.02 1.49
N ARG A 688 -31.17 58.74 0.22
CA ARG A 688 -32.04 59.01 -0.95
C ARG A 688 -32.19 57.73 -1.77
N GLN A 689 -33.29 57.63 -2.53
CA GLN A 689 -33.57 56.48 -3.39
C GLN A 689 -32.48 56.28 -4.46
N SER A 690 -32.06 57.38 -5.10
CA SER A 690 -30.98 57.41 -6.08
C SER A 690 -29.87 58.35 -5.61
N MET A 691 -28.63 57.91 -5.81
CA MET A 691 -27.39 58.62 -5.53
C MET A 691 -26.65 58.90 -6.85
N PRO A 692 -25.84 59.98 -6.94
CA PRO A 692 -25.14 60.35 -8.17
C PRO A 692 -24.21 59.26 -8.72
N GLU A 693 -23.62 58.44 -7.84
CA GLU A 693 -22.64 57.40 -8.18
C GLU A 693 -23.29 56.10 -8.71
N ASP A 694 -24.60 55.93 -8.50
CA ASP A 694 -25.33 54.69 -8.82
C ASP A 694 -25.24 54.34 -10.31
N ALA A 695 -25.40 55.33 -11.19
CA ALA A 695 -25.35 55.15 -12.64
C ALA A 695 -23.96 54.70 -13.12
N GLU A 696 -22.89 55.25 -12.53
CA GLU A 696 -21.52 54.86 -12.84
C GLU A 696 -21.27 53.40 -12.42
N TYR A 697 -21.73 53.01 -11.23
CA TYR A 697 -21.50 51.66 -10.72
C TYR A 697 -22.22 50.60 -11.54
N ILE A 698 -23.47 50.86 -11.95
CA ILE A 698 -24.22 49.97 -12.83
C ILE A 698 -23.55 49.83 -14.19
N ASP A 699 -23.11 50.93 -14.79
CA ASP A 699 -22.42 50.91 -16.08
C ASP A 699 -21.10 50.13 -16.02
N ILE A 700 -20.31 50.27 -14.95
CA ILE A 700 -19.06 49.51 -14.76
C ILE A 700 -19.33 48.00 -14.70
N VAL A 701 -20.32 47.58 -13.90
CA VAL A 701 -20.60 46.13 -13.75
C VAL A 701 -21.26 45.56 -15.00
N ALA A 702 -22.16 46.30 -15.66
CA ALA A 702 -22.81 45.87 -16.90
C ALA A 702 -21.79 45.68 -18.03
N ARG A 703 -20.91 46.69 -18.26
CA ARG A 703 -19.82 46.57 -19.23
C ARG A 703 -18.85 45.43 -18.89
N GLY A 704 -18.59 45.21 -17.60
CA GLY A 704 -17.77 44.09 -17.14
C GLY A 704 -18.36 42.71 -17.50
N ILE A 705 -19.66 42.53 -17.31
CA ILE A 705 -20.37 41.30 -17.67
C ILE A 705 -20.44 41.10 -19.18
N GLU A 706 -20.70 42.15 -19.95
CA GLU A 706 -20.67 42.11 -21.41
C GLU A 706 -19.28 41.75 -21.94
N GLU A 707 -18.22 42.30 -21.33
CA GLU A 707 -16.84 41.97 -21.67
C GLU A 707 -16.51 40.50 -21.40
N LEU A 708 -16.97 39.94 -20.27
CA LEU A 708 -16.80 38.52 -19.96
C LEU A 708 -17.53 37.63 -20.98
N ASN A 709 -18.78 37.96 -21.33
CA ASN A 709 -19.52 37.27 -22.38
C ASN A 709 -18.83 37.39 -23.76
N ARG A 710 -18.20 38.53 -24.06
CA ARG A 710 -17.45 38.71 -25.31
C ARG A 710 -16.19 37.83 -25.35
N ARG A 711 -15.51 37.63 -24.22
CA ARG A 711 -14.29 36.81 -24.13
C ARG A 711 -14.55 35.31 -24.14
N HIS A 712 -15.58 34.87 -23.41
CA HIS A 712 -15.80 33.44 -23.10
C HIS A 712 -16.99 32.83 -23.83
N GLY A 713 -17.76 33.63 -24.58
CA GLY A 713 -18.96 33.20 -25.29
C GLY A 713 -20.22 33.86 -24.74
N ALA A 714 -21.17 34.16 -25.63
CA ALA A 714 -22.40 34.85 -25.25
C ALA A 714 -23.29 33.95 -24.37
N GLY A 715 -23.87 34.55 -23.32
CA GLY A 715 -24.89 33.93 -22.48
C GLY A 715 -24.35 33.18 -21.26
N HIS A 716 -23.05 33.24 -20.93
CA HIS A 716 -22.53 32.59 -19.72
C HIS A 716 -22.65 33.46 -18.46
N PHE A 717 -22.60 34.79 -18.62
CA PHE A 717 -22.60 35.76 -17.53
C PHE A 717 -23.84 36.66 -17.55
N PHE A 718 -24.41 36.91 -16.37
CA PHE A 718 -25.61 37.73 -16.20
C PHE A 718 -25.48 38.74 -15.06
N LEU A 719 -26.19 39.86 -15.17
CA LEU A 719 -26.30 40.86 -14.12
C LEU A 719 -27.77 41.03 -13.73
N PHE A 720 -28.05 40.75 -12.45
CA PHE A 720 -29.30 41.13 -11.81
C PHE A 720 -29.05 42.28 -10.86
N HIS A 721 -29.93 43.27 -10.87
CA HIS A 721 -29.82 44.42 -9.99
C HIS A 721 -31.18 44.85 -9.45
N ARG A 722 -31.17 45.38 -8.23
CA ARG A 722 -32.37 45.83 -7.51
C ARG A 722 -32.24 47.26 -7.04
N ASP A 723 -33.31 48.01 -7.25
CA ASP A 723 -33.45 49.37 -6.72
C ASP A 723 -33.66 49.38 -5.20
N ARG A 724 -33.28 50.51 -4.59
CA ARG A 724 -33.52 50.74 -3.16
C ARG A 724 -35.02 51.00 -2.91
N LYS A 725 -35.56 50.40 -1.84
CA LYS A 725 -36.88 50.72 -1.27
C LYS A 725 -36.73 51.41 0.08
N TRP A 726 -37.65 52.30 0.43
CA TRP A 726 -37.66 52.95 1.74
C TRP A 726 -37.92 51.93 2.85
N SER A 727 -37.09 51.93 3.90
CA SER A 727 -37.27 51.12 5.10
C SER A 727 -37.64 52.01 6.28
N GLU A 728 -38.83 51.78 6.83
CA GLU A 728 -39.28 52.48 8.04
C GLU A 728 -38.45 52.12 9.28
N SER A 729 -37.93 50.90 9.37
CA SER A 729 -37.12 50.48 10.53
C SER A 729 -35.72 51.10 10.52
N GLU A 730 -35.09 51.17 9.35
CA GLU A 730 -33.70 51.66 9.20
C GLU A 730 -33.64 53.17 8.87
N GLN A 731 -34.79 53.80 8.60
CA GLN A 731 -34.93 55.21 8.19
C GLN A 731 -34.01 55.57 7.01
N ARG A 732 -33.84 54.62 6.09
CA ARG A 732 -32.94 54.70 4.93
C ARG A 732 -33.55 53.96 3.75
N TRP A 733 -33.08 54.33 2.55
CA TRP A 733 -33.31 53.59 1.33
C TRP A 733 -32.33 52.41 1.28
N ILE A 734 -32.85 51.19 1.26
CA ILE A 734 -32.07 49.94 1.33
C ILE A 734 -32.59 48.93 0.31
N GLY A 735 -31.79 47.90 0.00
CA GLY A 735 -32.30 46.73 -0.72
C GLY A 735 -33.33 45.98 0.14
N TRP A 736 -34.49 45.65 -0.41
CA TRP A 736 -35.57 44.96 0.31
C TRP A 736 -35.11 43.57 0.80
N GLU A 737 -35.38 43.29 2.08
CA GLU A 737 -34.95 42.13 2.87
C GLU A 737 -33.51 41.65 2.56
N ARG A 738 -32.50 42.23 3.25
CA ARG A 738 -31.07 41.94 3.03
C ARG A 738 -30.81 40.42 2.89
N LYS A 739 -30.16 40.01 1.79
CA LYS A 739 -29.89 38.61 1.34
C LYS A 739 -31.13 37.76 1.00
N ARG A 740 -32.16 37.71 1.85
CA ARG A 740 -33.36 36.89 1.59
C ARG A 740 -34.16 37.39 0.38
N GLY A 741 -34.50 38.67 0.36
CA GLY A 741 -35.27 39.28 -0.72
C GLY A 741 -34.57 39.21 -2.07
N LYS A 742 -33.22 39.17 -2.09
CA LYS A 742 -32.43 38.99 -3.31
C LYS A 742 -32.80 37.69 -4.01
N LEU A 743 -32.71 36.58 -3.26
CA LEU A 743 -32.97 35.25 -3.79
C LEU A 743 -34.45 35.02 -4.05
N GLU A 744 -35.34 35.62 -3.25
CA GLU A 744 -36.79 35.53 -3.44
C GLU A 744 -37.23 36.17 -4.76
N GLN A 745 -36.76 37.39 -5.06
CA GLN A 745 -37.05 38.06 -6.34
C GLN A 745 -36.38 37.36 -7.53
N LEU A 746 -35.17 36.83 -7.35
CA LEU A 746 -34.54 35.99 -8.37
C LEU A 746 -35.39 34.74 -8.68
N ASN A 747 -35.88 34.04 -7.64
CA ASN A 747 -36.72 32.86 -7.83
C ASN A 747 -38.03 33.21 -8.52
N GLN A 748 -38.70 34.31 -8.14
CA GLN A 748 -39.90 34.81 -8.82
C GLN A 748 -39.63 35.09 -10.31
N PHE A 749 -38.49 35.72 -10.61
CA PHE A 749 -38.07 36.00 -11.99
C PHE A 749 -37.84 34.70 -12.79
N LEU A 750 -37.16 33.71 -12.21
CA LEU A 750 -36.86 32.43 -12.88
C LEU A 750 -38.11 31.56 -13.10
N ILE A 751 -39.08 31.61 -12.17
CA ILE A 751 -40.36 30.90 -12.30
C ILE A 751 -41.26 31.56 -13.36
N GLY A 752 -41.00 32.83 -13.71
CA GLY A 752 -41.74 33.57 -14.72
C GLY A 752 -43.04 34.20 -14.19
N GLU A 753 -43.13 34.47 -12.88
CA GLU A 753 -44.28 35.18 -12.33
C GLU A 753 -44.32 36.63 -12.86
N PRO A 754 -45.46 37.10 -13.39
CA PRO A 754 -45.58 38.45 -13.92
C PRO A 754 -45.67 39.46 -12.76
N THR A 755 -44.51 39.94 -12.33
CA THR A 755 -44.41 40.97 -11.29
C THR A 755 -43.89 42.26 -11.94
N PRO A 756 -44.66 43.37 -11.93
CA PRO A 756 -44.22 44.64 -12.53
C PRO A 756 -42.95 45.20 -11.86
N GLU A 757 -42.67 44.80 -10.63
CA GLU A 757 -41.43 45.16 -9.90
C GLU A 757 -40.16 44.47 -10.43
N LEU A 758 -40.29 43.46 -11.30
CA LEU A 758 -39.17 42.74 -11.92
C LEU A 758 -38.87 43.23 -13.35
N GLU A 759 -39.60 44.24 -13.84
CA GLU A 759 -39.28 44.91 -15.11
C GLU A 759 -37.94 45.65 -14.95
N GLY A 760 -36.94 45.28 -15.78
CA GLY A 760 -35.59 45.82 -15.68
C GLY A 760 -34.67 45.14 -14.67
N PHE A 761 -35.13 44.10 -13.95
CA PHE A 761 -34.31 43.36 -12.97
C PHE A 761 -33.07 42.70 -13.59
N LEU A 762 -33.17 42.24 -14.85
CA LEU A 762 -32.05 41.75 -15.65
C LEU A 762 -31.43 42.92 -16.42
N HIS A 763 -30.23 43.35 -16.02
CA HIS A 763 -29.53 44.49 -16.62
C HIS A 763 -28.53 44.09 -17.72
N ALA A 764 -27.95 42.89 -17.65
CA ALA A 764 -27.04 42.40 -18.68
C ALA A 764 -27.19 40.88 -18.85
N GLY A 765 -27.20 40.43 -20.11
CA GLY A 765 -27.40 39.03 -20.51
C GLY A 765 -28.75 38.80 -21.21
N ASP A 766 -28.89 37.64 -21.86
CA ASP A 766 -30.08 37.27 -22.63
C ASP A 766 -31.06 36.42 -21.80
N ARG A 767 -32.30 36.90 -21.63
CA ARG A 767 -33.34 36.20 -20.88
C ARG A 767 -33.63 34.80 -21.42
N ALA A 768 -33.54 34.58 -22.74
CA ALA A 768 -33.81 33.27 -23.34
C ALA A 768 -32.84 32.19 -22.84
N GLN A 769 -31.61 32.56 -22.48
CA GLN A 769 -30.59 31.65 -21.96
C GLN A 769 -30.84 31.22 -20.49
N LEU A 770 -31.77 31.89 -19.79
CA LEU A 770 -32.18 31.59 -18.42
C LEU A 770 -33.41 30.68 -18.36
N GLU A 771 -34.04 30.38 -19.49
CA GLU A 771 -35.16 29.44 -19.55
C GLU A 771 -34.68 28.02 -19.20
N GLY A 772 -35.50 27.32 -18.39
CA GLY A 772 -35.22 25.95 -17.97
C GLY A 772 -34.19 25.78 -16.86
N ILE A 773 -33.79 26.86 -16.16
CA ILE A 773 -32.94 26.73 -14.96
C ILE A 773 -33.66 25.88 -13.91
N ARG A 774 -33.04 24.76 -13.55
CA ARG A 774 -33.54 23.80 -12.56
C ARG A 774 -33.00 24.05 -11.16
N PHE A 775 -31.72 24.43 -11.06
CA PHE A 775 -31.04 24.63 -9.78
C PHE A 775 -30.38 26.02 -9.70
N VAL A 776 -30.26 26.53 -8.47
CA VAL A 776 -29.55 27.78 -8.17
C VAL A 776 -28.48 27.49 -7.12
N ILE A 777 -27.23 27.85 -7.42
CA ILE A 777 -26.11 27.80 -6.47
C ILE A 777 -25.84 29.21 -5.99
N THR A 778 -26.07 29.48 -4.72
CA THR A 778 -25.81 30.80 -4.12
C THR A 778 -24.45 30.80 -3.44
N LEU A 779 -23.59 31.74 -3.79
CA LEU A 779 -22.25 31.90 -3.19
C LEU A 779 -22.17 33.27 -2.52
N ASP A 780 -21.67 33.34 -1.28
CA ASP A 780 -21.27 34.64 -0.73
C ASP A 780 -20.09 35.19 -1.56
N ALA A 781 -19.95 36.52 -1.63
CA ALA A 781 -18.93 37.20 -2.43
C ALA A 781 -17.47 36.82 -2.10
N ASP A 782 -17.23 36.22 -0.93
CA ASP A 782 -15.92 35.75 -0.47
C ASP A 782 -15.77 34.21 -0.52
N THR A 783 -16.81 33.49 -0.95
CA THR A 783 -16.76 32.03 -1.06
C THR A 783 -16.03 31.62 -2.33
N GLN A 784 -15.08 30.69 -2.21
CA GLN A 784 -14.40 30.12 -3.37
C GLN A 784 -15.10 28.84 -3.82
N LEU A 785 -15.69 28.88 -5.02
CA LEU A 785 -16.15 27.69 -5.69
C LEU A 785 -14.96 26.95 -6.30
N LEU A 786 -14.61 25.80 -5.72
CA LEU A 786 -13.53 24.95 -6.20
C LEU A 786 -13.89 24.31 -7.56
N ARG A 787 -12.87 23.76 -8.22
CA ARG A 787 -13.02 23.09 -9.51
C ARG A 787 -13.97 21.90 -9.39
N ASP A 788 -14.88 21.77 -10.35
CA ASP A 788 -15.89 20.70 -10.47
C ASP A 788 -16.91 20.59 -9.31
N THR A 789 -16.84 21.44 -8.27
CA THR A 789 -17.75 21.38 -7.12
C THR A 789 -19.19 21.72 -7.51
N ALA A 790 -19.40 22.64 -8.46
CA ALA A 790 -20.75 22.93 -8.97
C ALA A 790 -21.38 21.68 -9.59
N ARG A 791 -20.63 20.99 -10.47
CA ARG A 791 -21.08 19.73 -11.08
C ARG A 791 -21.43 18.70 -10.00
N ARG A 792 -20.59 18.52 -8.98
CA ARG A 792 -20.82 17.55 -7.88
C ARG A 792 -22.09 17.86 -7.06
N MET A 793 -22.40 19.14 -6.83
CA MET A 793 -23.64 19.55 -6.16
C MET A 793 -24.86 19.23 -7.02
N ILE A 794 -24.78 19.51 -8.33
CA ILE A 794 -25.85 19.24 -9.29
C ILE A 794 -26.07 17.74 -9.44
N GLU A 795 -25.00 16.94 -9.59
CA GLU A 795 -25.04 15.47 -9.59
C GLU A 795 -25.76 14.90 -8.36
N THR A 796 -25.59 15.54 -7.19
CA THR A 796 -26.24 15.13 -5.95
C THR A 796 -27.75 15.41 -6.01
N LEU A 797 -28.17 16.63 -6.33
CA LEU A 797 -29.60 16.98 -6.39
C LEU A 797 -30.35 16.32 -7.56
N ALA A 798 -29.67 16.08 -8.68
CA ALA A 798 -30.26 15.45 -9.86
C ALA A 798 -30.67 14.00 -9.59
N HIS A 799 -30.01 13.33 -8.64
CA HIS A 799 -30.29 11.94 -8.31
C HIS A 799 -31.76 11.73 -7.85
N PRO A 800 -32.53 10.81 -8.46
CA PRO A 800 -33.97 10.64 -8.15
C PRO A 800 -34.30 10.41 -6.68
N LEU A 801 -33.41 9.72 -5.95
CA LEU A 801 -33.58 9.50 -4.51
C LEU A 801 -33.51 10.79 -3.68
N ASN A 802 -32.85 11.84 -4.16
CA ASN A 802 -32.70 13.13 -3.48
C ASN A 802 -33.73 14.17 -3.94
N GLN A 803 -34.47 13.91 -5.01
CA GLN A 803 -35.46 14.85 -5.53
C GLN A 803 -36.59 15.07 -4.51
N ALA A 804 -36.89 16.34 -4.24
CA ALA A 804 -37.96 16.72 -3.34
C ALA A 804 -39.32 16.30 -3.89
N ARG A 805 -40.06 15.52 -3.11
CA ARG A 805 -41.47 15.19 -3.36
C ARG A 805 -42.34 15.90 -2.33
N LEU A 806 -43.19 16.79 -2.80
CA LEU A 806 -44.15 17.48 -1.97
C LEU A 806 -45.33 16.58 -1.65
N SER A 807 -45.94 16.82 -0.50
CA SER A 807 -47.21 16.21 -0.10
C SER A 807 -48.31 16.61 -1.08
N SER A 808 -49.42 15.85 -1.12
CA SER A 808 -50.58 16.11 -1.99
C SER A 808 -51.19 17.50 -1.80
N ASP A 809 -50.96 18.14 -0.65
CA ASP A 809 -51.37 19.51 -0.33
C ASP A 809 -50.33 20.58 -0.71
N GLY A 810 -49.15 20.18 -1.21
CA GLY A 810 -48.08 21.05 -1.66
C GLY A 810 -47.30 21.78 -0.55
N ARG A 811 -47.62 21.55 0.72
CA ARG A 811 -47.10 22.37 1.84
C ARG A 811 -45.85 21.84 2.52
N HIS A 812 -45.64 20.53 2.46
CA HIS A 812 -44.52 19.88 3.14
C HIS A 812 -43.80 18.92 2.22
N VAL A 813 -42.47 18.87 2.34
CA VAL A 813 -41.63 17.89 1.64
C VAL A 813 -41.76 16.54 2.35
N VAL A 814 -42.28 15.54 1.65
CA VAL A 814 -42.43 14.16 2.15
C VAL A 814 -41.10 13.42 2.10
N ARG A 815 -40.28 13.71 1.07
CA ARG A 815 -39.00 13.04 0.81
C ARG A 815 -38.10 13.93 -0.03
N GLY A 816 -36.79 13.72 0.10
CA GLY A 816 -35.77 14.40 -0.71
C GLY A 816 -35.42 15.76 -0.15
N TYR A 817 -34.72 16.56 -0.94
CA TYR A 817 -34.12 17.81 -0.50
C TYR A 817 -34.43 18.93 -1.50
N THR A 818 -34.87 20.07 -0.98
CA THR A 818 -35.03 21.32 -1.76
C THR A 818 -33.80 22.22 -1.65
N VAL A 819 -33.03 22.07 -0.58
CA VAL A 819 -31.80 22.81 -0.31
C VAL A 819 -30.74 21.82 0.15
N ILE A 820 -29.54 21.94 -0.39
CA ILE A 820 -28.35 21.26 0.12
C ILE A 820 -27.31 22.32 0.50
N GLN A 821 -26.67 22.12 1.64
CA GLN A 821 -25.59 22.99 2.09
C GLN A 821 -24.30 22.16 2.13
N PRO A 822 -23.32 22.44 1.25
CA PRO A 822 -22.02 21.81 1.34
C PRO A 822 -21.25 22.32 2.56
N SER A 823 -20.30 21.51 3.05
CA SER A 823 -19.40 21.93 4.13
C SER A 823 -18.45 23.02 3.64
N VAL A 824 -18.40 24.16 4.33
CA VAL A 824 -17.54 25.29 3.99
C VAL A 824 -16.41 25.39 5.01
N SER A 825 -15.17 25.38 4.54
CA SER A 825 -13.98 25.52 5.39
C SER A 825 -13.29 26.86 5.18
N ALA A 826 -12.56 27.32 6.20
CA ALA A 826 -11.79 28.55 6.10
C ALA A 826 -10.63 28.38 5.12
N SER A 827 -10.44 29.36 4.22
CA SER A 827 -9.29 29.36 3.31
C SER A 827 -7.97 29.40 4.10
N LEU A 828 -6.91 28.79 3.55
CA LEU A 828 -5.58 28.74 4.21
C LEU A 828 -5.05 30.13 4.64
N PRO A 829 -5.18 31.20 3.82
CA PRO A 829 -4.82 32.56 4.25
C PRO A 829 -5.70 33.09 5.38
N SER A 830 -7.02 32.91 5.32
CA SER A 830 -7.97 33.38 6.34
C SER A 830 -7.81 32.66 7.67
N ALA A 831 -7.46 31.37 7.66
CA ALA A 831 -7.22 30.57 8.87
C ALA A 831 -6.06 31.13 9.72
N ARG A 832 -5.10 31.84 9.13
CA ARG A 832 -3.95 32.44 9.83
C ARG A 832 -4.06 33.93 10.10
N ALA A 833 -5.13 34.57 9.63
CA ALA A 833 -5.26 36.03 9.66
C ALA A 833 -5.39 36.60 11.09
N THR A 834 -6.03 35.87 12.01
CA THR A 834 -6.27 36.35 13.38
C THR A 834 -5.95 35.28 14.43
N TRP A 835 -5.78 35.71 15.69
CA TRP A 835 -5.65 34.77 16.81
C TRP A 835 -6.88 33.89 16.98
N PHE A 836 -8.08 34.47 16.80
CA PHE A 836 -9.34 33.75 16.81
C PHE A 836 -9.37 32.65 15.74
N SER A 837 -9.06 32.99 14.48
CA SER A 837 -9.04 32.01 13.39
C SER A 837 -7.99 30.90 13.62
N ARG A 838 -6.88 31.19 14.32
CA ARG A 838 -5.85 30.18 14.61
C ARG A 838 -6.27 29.14 15.66
N ILE A 839 -7.16 29.51 16.58
CA ILE A 839 -7.69 28.63 17.63
C ILE A 839 -8.87 27.81 17.10
N PHE A 840 -9.73 28.41 16.28
CA PHE A 840 -10.97 27.80 15.80
C PHE A 840 -10.90 27.21 14.38
N ALA A 841 -9.80 27.38 13.64
CA ALA A 841 -9.65 26.73 12.34
C ALA A 841 -9.45 25.21 12.49
N ASP A 842 -10.22 24.46 11.71
CA ASP A 842 -10.15 23.00 11.59
C ASP A 842 -8.76 22.50 11.13
N PRO A 843 -8.45 21.18 11.25
CA PRO A 843 -7.19 20.59 10.80
C PRO A 843 -6.82 21.04 9.38
N ARG A 844 -5.65 21.67 9.26
CA ARG A 844 -5.22 22.39 8.06
C ARG A 844 -4.87 21.44 6.92
N GLY A 845 -5.27 21.81 5.69
CA GLY A 845 -4.73 21.24 4.45
C GLY A 845 -5.40 19.96 3.94
N ILE A 846 -6.53 19.55 4.51
CA ILE A 846 -7.35 18.45 4.00
C ILE A 846 -8.54 19.06 3.26
N ASP A 847 -8.78 18.64 2.03
CA ASP A 847 -9.95 19.04 1.26
C ASP A 847 -11.21 18.37 1.88
N PRO A 848 -12.15 19.13 2.46
CA PRO A 848 -13.36 18.55 3.07
C PRO A 848 -14.25 17.80 2.07
N TYR A 849 -14.04 18.00 0.75
CA TYR A 849 -14.79 17.33 -0.30
C TYR A 849 -14.17 15.98 -0.75
N THR A 850 -13.01 15.59 -0.19
CA THR A 850 -12.37 14.30 -0.48
C THR A 850 -12.80 13.16 0.45
N HIS A 851 -13.42 13.49 1.59
CA HIS A 851 -13.88 12.51 2.58
C HIS A 851 -15.28 12.83 3.08
N ALA A 852 -16.02 11.81 3.49
CA ALA A 852 -17.28 12.01 4.18
C ALA A 852 -17.01 12.60 5.58
N VAL A 853 -17.48 13.81 5.81
CA VAL A 853 -17.43 14.48 7.13
C VAL A 853 -18.67 14.03 7.92
N SER A 854 -18.46 13.59 9.16
CA SER A 854 -19.56 13.25 10.07
C SER A 854 -20.01 14.51 10.79
N ASP A 855 -21.20 15.00 10.46
CA ASP A 855 -21.86 16.13 11.12
C ASP A 855 -23.11 15.60 11.85
N VAL A 856 -23.30 15.99 13.12
CA VAL A 856 -24.43 15.57 13.97
C VAL A 856 -25.76 16.15 13.48
N TYR A 857 -25.71 17.27 12.76
CA TYR A 857 -26.91 17.93 12.24
C TYR A 857 -27.40 17.34 10.90
N GLN A 858 -26.60 16.46 10.28
CA GLN A 858 -26.99 15.63 9.13
C GLN A 858 -27.64 14.33 9.61
#